data_AF-A0A8J3QTV4-F1
#
_entry.id   AF-A0A8J3QTV4-F1
#
_cell.length_a   1.000
_cell.length_b   1.000
_cell.length_c   1.000
_cell.angle_alpha   90.00
_cell.angle_beta   90.00
_cell.angle_gamma   90.00
#
_symmetry.space_group_name_H-M   'P 1'
#
loop_
_entity.id
_entity.type
_entity.pdbx_description
1 polymer ?
#
loop_
_entity_poly.entity_id
_entity_poly.type
_entity_poly.pdbx_seq_one_letter_code
_entity_poly.pdbx_strand_id
1 'polypeptide(L)'
;MARISRRKFVAVTGGALAGVAVGAKMVEAAGTNAVPAATDPYAQLFLDQYNKIKSSANGYFSPAGVPYHSVEKLMVEAPDHGHESTSEAFSYWMWLEATYGRVTGDWTPFNNAWAAAEKYIIPTHTDQPSNDGYNASAPATYAPEWPNPSSYPSKLDSSVSVGQDPIAAELRSAYGNSDIYGMHWLLDVDNVYGYGNTAGSGAEGGPSAAGPCYINSYQRGSQESVWETIPQPCTDQFKYGGPNGYLDLFTGDQSYAQQWKYTNAPDADARAIQAAYWAYRWATAQGNASSVSASVAKAAKMGDYLRYAMFDKYFKQIGNCVGASSCPAGSGRSSQHYLLGWYYAWGGAEPGGGWAWRIGDGAAHAGYQNPVAAWALSTVAAMAPKASTGKSDWATSLNRQIEFLRWLQSAEGAIAGGATNSWDGQYGTPPAGSPTFYGMFYDWEPVYHDPPSNNWFGMQVWGMERWMEYYYLTKDTKVKPVLDKWVTWVSGQVTVGSGGTFSIPSTINWTGQPDTWNASNPGTNSGLHVSVVDKGTDVGVAAGLVRALLYYAAATSNTAAQTLGKNLLDALATHTDTKGIAIAETRSDYNRFDDPVYVPSGWTGKMPNGDTINSSSTFLSIRSFYRNDPDFAKVQTYLNGGAVPSFTYHRFWAQADMAMAFATYSELFGGGGTISPSAPASATASATVRPSSSPSRTVSPSPTTSPTGGTGGAVTATFHNDSDWGSGFTGTVTVRNNGTAAIHSWRVTWTWGGNQQITNSWNATVTSSGRGVTATNASYNGTIAPGGTTTFGFQATYSGTNTPPTLSASGS
;
A
#
# COMPACT_ATOMS: atom_id res chain seq x y z
N MET A 1 13.88 3.85 75.20
CA MET A 1 12.52 4.15 75.72
C MET A 1 11.54 3.87 74.60
N ALA A 2 11.07 2.63 74.46
CA ALA A 2 9.83 2.05 75.05
C ALA A 2 8.67 2.16 74.03
N ARG A 3 8.54 1.15 73.14
CA ARG A 3 7.59 0.00 73.21
C ARG A 3 6.13 0.45 73.07
N ILE A 4 5.39 0.00 72.05
CA ILE A 4 4.43 -1.14 72.05
C ILE A 4 3.93 -1.22 70.57
N SER A 5 3.94 -2.28 69.75
CA SER A 5 3.69 -3.74 69.85
C SER A 5 2.20 -4.16 69.91
N ARG A 6 1.83 -5.07 68.98
CA ARG A 6 0.68 -6.03 68.98
C ARG A 6 -0.65 -5.49 68.42
N ARG A 7 -1.49 -6.25 67.71
CA ARG A 7 -1.50 -7.65 67.20
C ARG A 7 -2.74 -7.75 66.26
N LYS A 8 -2.62 -8.59 65.22
CA LYS A 8 -3.61 -9.44 64.51
C LYS A 8 -5.10 -9.36 64.94
N PHE A 9 -6.04 -9.35 63.97
CA PHE A 9 -6.94 -10.49 63.60
C PHE A 9 -8.00 -10.11 62.51
N VAL A 10 -8.11 -10.95 61.46
CA VAL A 10 -9.31 -11.53 60.79
C VAL A 10 -10.47 -10.59 60.33
N ALA A 11 -10.64 -10.39 59.01
CA ALA A 11 -11.64 -10.99 58.07
C ALA A 11 -13.12 -10.65 58.41
N VAL A 12 -13.97 -10.04 57.55
CA VAL A 12 -14.58 -10.50 56.27
C VAL A 12 -15.42 -9.30 55.75
N THR A 13 -15.08 -8.72 54.59
CA THR A 13 -15.81 -8.69 53.29
C THR A 13 -17.16 -7.96 53.17
N GLY A 14 -17.22 -7.15 52.09
CA GLY A 14 -18.37 -6.42 51.52
C GLY A 14 -17.99 -4.96 51.34
N GLY A 15 -17.88 -4.33 50.16
CA GLY A 15 -18.25 -4.65 48.79
C GLY A 15 -18.18 -3.32 48.00
N ALA A 16 -17.53 -3.36 46.84
CA ALA A 16 -17.55 -2.42 45.71
C ALA A 16 -17.20 -0.92 45.93
N LEU A 17 -16.08 -0.48 45.32
CA LEU A 17 -16.04 0.70 44.45
C LEU A 17 -14.76 0.71 43.60
N ALA A 18 -14.92 1.22 42.39
CA ALA A 18 -13.92 1.36 41.33
C ALA A 18 -12.77 2.31 41.71
N GLY A 19 -11.59 2.05 41.14
CA GLY A 19 -10.43 2.93 41.21
C GLY A 19 -9.30 2.39 40.35
N VAL A 20 -9.06 3.05 39.22
CA VAL A 20 -7.90 2.86 38.35
C VAL A 20 -6.62 3.28 39.09
N ALA A 21 -5.60 2.42 39.10
CA ALA A 21 -4.22 2.84 39.27
C ALA A 21 -3.25 1.82 38.65
N VAL A 22 -2.33 2.37 37.88
CA VAL A 22 -1.19 1.77 37.19
C VAL A 22 -0.34 0.92 38.13
N GLY A 23 0.15 -0.22 37.65
CA GLY A 23 1.15 -1.03 38.33
C GLY A 23 1.82 -2.02 37.39
N ALA A 24 2.97 -1.64 36.85
CA ALA A 24 3.89 -2.56 36.19
C ALA A 24 4.29 -3.69 37.14
N LYS A 25 4.20 -4.94 36.69
CA LYS A 25 4.93 -6.07 37.28
C LYS A 25 5.41 -7.03 36.20
N MET A 26 6.72 -7.25 36.20
CA MET A 26 7.43 -8.32 35.54
C MET A 26 6.86 -9.69 35.95
N VAL A 27 6.80 -10.61 34.99
CA VAL A 27 6.89 -12.05 35.24
C VAL A 27 7.76 -12.67 34.16
N GLU A 28 8.77 -13.42 34.61
CA GLU A 28 9.74 -14.15 33.81
C GLU A 28 9.32 -15.62 33.67
N ALA A 29 9.39 -16.12 32.42
CA ALA A 29 9.63 -17.47 31.88
C ALA A 29 8.98 -18.75 32.48
N ALA A 30 8.34 -19.55 31.61
CA ALA A 30 9.02 -20.65 30.88
C ALA A 30 8.04 -21.52 30.04
N GLY A 31 8.41 -21.84 28.79
CA GLY A 31 7.73 -22.84 27.94
C GLY A 31 7.99 -22.68 26.44
N THR A 32 9.07 -23.28 25.96
CA THR A 32 9.72 -23.16 24.64
C THR A 32 8.89 -23.55 23.40
N ASN A 33 8.87 -22.67 22.39
CA ASN A 33 9.02 -22.98 20.96
C ASN A 33 9.82 -21.82 20.33
N ALA A 34 10.89 -22.15 19.62
CA ALA A 34 12.06 -21.29 19.41
C ALA A 34 11.78 -19.96 18.68
N VAL A 35 11.98 -18.85 19.41
CA VAL A 35 12.45 -17.56 18.87
C VAL A 35 13.90 -17.78 18.41
N PRO A 36 14.34 -17.29 17.24
CA PRO A 36 15.74 -17.39 16.85
C PRO A 36 16.62 -16.79 17.95
N ALA A 37 17.67 -17.50 18.30
CA ALA A 37 18.62 -17.13 19.33
C ALA A 37 19.11 -15.69 19.14
N ALA A 38 19.21 -14.97 20.25
CA ALA A 38 19.96 -13.73 20.33
C ALA A 38 21.44 -13.99 20.03
N THR A 39 21.82 -14.01 18.74
CA THR A 39 23.20 -13.88 18.23
C THR A 39 23.27 -13.31 16.79
N ASP A 40 22.17 -12.84 16.19
CA ASP A 40 22.21 -12.14 14.90
C ASP A 40 22.44 -10.63 15.12
N PRO A 41 23.62 -10.08 14.75
CA PRO A 41 23.94 -8.67 14.98
C PRO A 41 23.01 -7.71 14.24
N TYR A 42 22.45 -8.09 13.08
CA TYR A 42 21.55 -7.21 12.33
C TYR A 42 20.13 -7.20 12.90
N ALA A 43 19.68 -8.30 13.50
CA ALA A 43 18.44 -8.29 14.28
C ALA A 43 18.54 -7.34 15.48
N GLN A 44 19.71 -7.29 16.13
CA GLN A 44 19.95 -6.34 17.21
C GLN A 44 19.99 -4.89 16.72
N LEU A 45 20.67 -4.61 15.59
CA LEU A 45 20.66 -3.28 14.97
C LEU A 45 19.26 -2.80 14.60
N PHE A 46 18.38 -3.71 14.13
CA PHE A 46 16.96 -3.40 13.95
C PHE A 46 16.31 -2.98 15.26
N LEU A 47 16.47 -3.75 16.35
CA LEU A 47 15.87 -3.44 17.64
C LEU A 47 16.40 -2.13 18.23
N ASP A 48 17.69 -1.85 18.08
CA ASP A 48 18.31 -0.61 18.55
C ASP A 48 17.72 0.60 17.81
N GLN A 49 17.63 0.51 16.48
CA GLN A 49 17.04 1.57 15.67
C GLN A 49 15.53 1.73 15.93
N TYR A 50 14.79 0.63 16.03
CA TYR A 50 13.38 0.62 16.41
C TYR A 50 13.18 1.31 17.76
N ASN A 51 13.98 0.98 18.78
CA ASN A 51 13.89 1.59 20.11
C ASN A 51 14.15 3.10 20.07
N LYS A 52 15.06 3.58 19.22
CA LYS A 52 15.25 5.02 19.01
C LYS A 52 14.02 5.68 18.38
N ILE A 53 13.40 5.05 17.38
CA ILE A 53 12.18 5.55 16.73
C ILE A 53 11.02 5.61 17.73
N LYS A 54 10.86 4.57 18.56
CA LYS A 54 9.77 4.49 19.54
C LYS A 54 10.02 5.27 20.84
N SER A 55 11.24 5.76 21.06
CA SER A 55 11.57 6.55 22.24
C SER A 55 10.86 7.91 22.19
N SER A 56 10.03 8.19 23.21
CA SER A 56 9.36 9.48 23.35
C SER A 56 10.35 10.65 23.51
N ALA A 57 11.59 10.37 23.92
CA ALA A 57 12.64 11.39 24.02
C ALA A 57 13.17 11.85 22.64
N ASN A 58 12.97 11.04 21.59
CA ASN A 58 13.48 11.31 20.26
C ASN A 58 12.46 12.00 19.33
N GLY A 59 11.20 12.12 19.75
CA GLY A 59 10.23 13.04 19.12
C GLY A 59 9.65 12.60 17.77
N TYR A 60 9.74 11.32 17.38
CA TYR A 60 9.15 10.84 16.12
C TYR A 60 7.62 10.83 16.09
N PHE A 61 6.98 10.75 17.27
CA PHE A 61 5.53 10.69 17.40
C PHE A 61 5.03 11.87 18.21
N SER A 62 3.91 12.43 17.79
CA SER A 62 3.16 13.42 18.56
C SER A 62 2.61 12.84 19.87
N PRO A 63 2.16 13.68 20.81
CA PRO A 63 1.43 13.23 22.00
C PRO A 63 0.17 12.40 21.68
N ALA A 64 -0.42 12.57 20.49
CA ALA A 64 -1.55 11.77 20.02
C ALA A 64 -1.16 10.36 19.53
N GLY A 65 0.15 10.06 19.47
CA GLY A 65 0.70 8.80 18.97
C GLY A 65 0.78 8.71 17.45
N VAL A 66 0.71 9.84 16.75
CA VAL A 66 0.82 9.92 15.28
C VAL A 66 2.26 10.24 14.88
N PRO A 67 2.89 9.49 13.96
CA PRO A 67 4.23 9.80 13.51
C PRO A 67 4.25 11.14 12.78
N TYR A 68 5.24 11.97 13.02
CA TYR A 68 5.55 13.13 12.18
C TYR A 68 6.25 12.68 10.89
N HIS A 69 6.31 13.55 9.89
CA HIS A 69 7.15 13.36 8.71
C HIS A 69 8.63 13.31 9.11
N SER A 70 9.05 14.20 10.01
CA SER A 70 10.39 14.25 10.58
C SER A 70 10.38 14.73 12.04
N VAL A 71 11.44 14.41 12.77
CA VAL A 71 11.64 14.96 14.14
C VAL A 71 11.88 16.47 14.09
N GLU A 72 12.64 16.94 13.11
CA GLU A 72 12.88 18.36 12.92
C GLU A 72 11.67 19.03 12.27
N LYS A 73 11.30 20.22 12.74
CA LYS A 73 10.11 20.98 12.27
C LYS A 73 10.35 21.75 10.98
N LEU A 74 11.51 22.42 10.87
CA LEU A 74 11.87 23.17 9.68
C LEU A 74 12.29 22.23 8.56
N MET A 75 11.32 21.89 7.71
CA MET A 75 11.49 20.96 6.62
C MET A 75 10.44 21.22 5.52
N VAL A 76 10.87 21.28 4.26
CA VAL A 76 10.01 21.50 3.08
C VAL A 76 10.50 20.61 1.94
N GLU A 77 9.70 19.67 1.44
CA GLU A 77 10.11 18.80 0.30
C GLU A 77 8.94 18.14 -0.45
N ALA A 78 7.86 17.82 0.27
CA ALA A 78 6.59 17.33 -0.26
C ALA A 78 5.48 17.75 0.72
N PRO A 79 5.52 17.35 2.01
CA PRO A 79 5.01 18.20 3.08
C PRO A 79 5.86 19.47 3.15
N ASP A 80 5.27 20.53 3.66
CA ASP A 80 5.89 21.84 3.78
C ASP A 80 6.17 22.23 5.24
N HIS A 81 5.97 21.31 6.18
CA HIS A 81 6.44 21.38 7.56
C HIS A 81 6.72 19.98 8.14
N GLY A 82 7.80 19.82 8.91
CA GLY A 82 8.27 18.50 9.37
C GLY A 82 7.35 17.79 10.37
N HIS A 83 6.55 18.56 11.12
CA HIS A 83 5.50 18.01 11.99
C HIS A 83 4.12 17.91 11.30
N GLU A 84 4.06 18.06 9.98
CA GLU A 84 3.01 17.39 9.24
C GLU A 84 3.24 15.88 9.29
N SER A 85 2.29 15.11 8.79
CA SER A 85 2.43 13.68 8.56
C SER A 85 1.74 13.31 7.28
N THR A 86 2.08 12.14 6.76
CA THR A 86 1.60 11.68 5.47
C THR A 86 1.06 10.26 5.58
N SER A 87 0.18 9.89 4.65
CA SER A 87 -0.19 8.48 4.47
C SER A 87 1.05 7.61 4.21
N GLU A 88 2.09 8.16 3.58
CA GLU A 88 3.41 7.54 3.46
C GLU A 88 3.99 7.21 4.84
N ALA A 89 4.09 8.18 5.76
CA ALA A 89 4.61 7.95 7.11
C ALA A 89 3.80 6.88 7.87
N PHE A 90 2.46 6.87 7.74
CA PHE A 90 1.61 5.81 8.28
C PHE A 90 1.91 4.43 7.66
N SER A 91 2.07 4.36 6.34
CA SER A 91 2.38 3.10 5.65
C SER A 91 3.75 2.53 6.05
N TYR A 92 4.76 3.40 6.23
CA TYR A 92 6.07 3.03 6.78
C TYR A 92 5.98 2.60 8.24
N TRP A 93 5.11 3.24 9.03
CA TRP A 93 4.88 2.85 10.42
C TRP A 93 4.30 1.43 10.47
N MET A 94 3.27 1.14 9.68
CA MET A 94 2.71 -0.21 9.59
C MET A 94 3.77 -1.26 9.18
N TRP A 95 4.67 -0.90 8.25
CA TRP A 95 5.73 -1.80 7.81
C TRP A 95 6.81 -2.03 8.88
N LEU A 96 7.20 -0.98 9.60
CA LEU A 96 8.11 -1.06 10.74
C LEU A 96 7.54 -1.99 11.81
N GLU A 97 6.26 -1.86 12.14
CA GLU A 97 5.61 -2.68 13.16
C GLU A 97 5.36 -4.12 12.69
N ALA A 98 5.11 -4.34 11.39
CA ALA A 98 5.08 -5.70 10.82
C ALA A 98 6.45 -6.38 10.95
N THR A 99 7.51 -5.63 10.69
CA THR A 99 8.90 -6.09 10.83
C THR A 99 9.25 -6.36 12.29
N TYR A 100 8.76 -5.54 13.21
CA TYR A 100 8.89 -5.78 14.66
C TYR A 100 8.20 -7.09 15.06
N GLY A 101 6.97 -7.32 14.61
CA GLY A 101 6.25 -8.58 14.86
C GLY A 101 6.99 -9.80 14.30
N ARG A 102 7.67 -9.68 13.15
CA ARG A 102 8.55 -10.75 12.64
C ARG A 102 9.71 -11.05 13.60
N VAL A 103 10.40 -10.02 14.07
CA VAL A 103 11.60 -10.15 14.91
C VAL A 103 11.26 -10.61 16.33
N THR A 104 10.15 -10.16 16.90
CA THR A 104 9.83 -10.37 18.33
C THR A 104 8.68 -11.34 18.58
N GLY A 105 7.82 -11.58 17.58
CA GLY A 105 6.57 -12.32 17.74
C GLY A 105 5.42 -11.48 18.30
N ASP A 106 5.64 -10.21 18.67
CA ASP A 106 4.60 -9.31 19.16
C ASP A 106 3.97 -8.50 18.01
N TRP A 107 2.72 -8.82 17.71
CA TRP A 107 1.93 -8.19 16.65
C TRP A 107 1.02 -7.06 17.16
N THR A 108 1.06 -6.75 18.46
CA THR A 108 0.25 -5.69 19.06
C THR A 108 0.55 -4.32 18.43
N PRO A 109 1.82 -3.91 18.25
CA PRO A 109 2.14 -2.62 17.63
C PRO A 109 1.62 -2.50 16.19
N PHE A 110 1.65 -3.58 15.41
CA PHE A 110 1.14 -3.59 14.03
C PHE A 110 -0.37 -3.32 13.99
N ASN A 111 -1.13 -3.95 14.88
CA ASN A 111 -2.58 -3.70 14.98
C ASN A 111 -2.88 -2.29 15.50
N ASN A 112 -2.05 -1.75 16.40
CA ASN A 112 -2.19 -0.38 16.90
C ASN A 112 -1.94 0.67 15.81
N ALA A 113 -0.96 0.44 14.92
CA ALA A 113 -0.71 1.33 13.77
C ALA A 113 -1.93 1.37 12.82
N TRP A 114 -2.56 0.22 12.56
CA TRP A 114 -3.81 0.18 11.80
C TRP A 114 -4.97 0.91 12.49
N ALA A 115 -5.12 0.74 13.81
CA ALA A 115 -6.14 1.44 14.57
C ALA A 115 -5.91 2.97 14.60
N ALA A 116 -4.64 3.40 14.64
CA ALA A 116 -4.29 4.82 14.54
C ALA A 116 -4.61 5.38 13.16
N ALA A 117 -4.36 4.64 12.08
CA ALA A 117 -4.73 5.08 10.73
C ALA A 117 -6.25 5.28 10.58
N GLU A 118 -7.07 4.31 11.03
CA GLU A 118 -8.53 4.44 11.04
C GLU A 118 -9.03 5.60 11.90
N LYS A 119 -8.28 5.98 12.93
CA LYS A 119 -8.65 7.08 13.82
C LYS A 119 -8.29 8.45 13.25
N TYR A 120 -7.13 8.58 12.60
CA TYR A 120 -6.53 9.89 12.35
C TYR A 120 -6.36 10.26 10.88
N ILE A 121 -6.20 9.29 9.98
CA ILE A 121 -5.86 9.57 8.58
C ILE A 121 -6.84 9.00 7.56
N ILE A 122 -7.66 8.02 7.93
CA ILE A 122 -8.80 7.57 7.13
C ILE A 122 -10.02 8.38 7.59
N PRO A 123 -10.61 9.24 6.72
CA PRO A 123 -11.75 10.06 7.11
C PRO A 123 -12.91 9.19 7.61
N THR A 124 -13.47 9.51 8.78
CA THR A 124 -14.64 8.81 9.32
C THR A 124 -15.91 9.28 8.62
N HIS A 125 -17.06 8.64 8.86
CA HIS A 125 -18.33 9.10 8.28
C HIS A 125 -18.63 10.58 8.63
N THR A 126 -18.27 11.03 9.84
CA THR A 126 -18.44 12.45 10.24
C THR A 126 -17.59 13.39 9.39
N ASP A 127 -16.45 12.93 8.89
CA ASP A 127 -15.52 13.71 8.07
C ASP A 127 -15.92 13.70 6.58
N GLN A 128 -16.64 12.66 6.14
CA GLN A 128 -17.12 12.50 4.75
C GLN A 128 -18.64 12.20 4.66
N PRO A 129 -19.52 13.04 5.24
CA PRO A 129 -20.90 12.68 5.56
C PRO A 129 -21.85 12.59 4.36
N SER A 130 -21.53 13.24 3.23
CA SER A 130 -22.45 13.39 2.09
C SER A 130 -22.17 12.46 0.91
N ASN A 131 -21.40 11.38 1.12
CA ASN A 131 -21.17 10.34 0.10
C ASN A 131 -22.46 9.72 -0.48
N ASP A 132 -23.56 9.73 0.27
CA ASP A 132 -24.86 9.26 -0.22
C ASP A 132 -25.46 10.13 -1.33
N GLY A 133 -24.97 11.37 -1.51
CA GLY A 133 -25.30 12.25 -2.64
C GLY A 133 -24.49 11.95 -3.92
N TYR A 134 -23.60 10.96 -3.90
CA TYR A 134 -22.75 10.61 -5.04
C TYR A 134 -23.54 9.96 -6.18
N ASN A 135 -23.30 10.41 -7.42
CA ASN A 135 -23.89 9.84 -8.62
C ASN A 135 -22.81 9.18 -9.50
N ALA A 136 -22.75 7.85 -9.49
CA ALA A 136 -21.77 7.09 -10.28
C ALA A 136 -21.92 7.26 -11.81
N SER A 137 -23.08 7.72 -12.32
CA SER A 137 -23.26 8.03 -13.75
C SER A 137 -22.76 9.43 -14.14
N ALA A 138 -22.45 10.27 -13.15
CA ALA A 138 -21.92 11.62 -13.30
C ALA A 138 -20.93 11.89 -12.14
N PRO A 139 -19.77 11.20 -12.15
CA PRO A 139 -18.90 11.08 -10.98
C PRO A 139 -18.24 12.40 -10.56
N ALA A 140 -18.05 13.35 -11.47
CA ALA A 140 -17.52 14.69 -11.22
C ALA A 140 -17.88 15.62 -12.38
N THR A 141 -17.65 16.93 -12.22
CA THR A 141 -17.66 17.89 -13.34
C THR A 141 -16.22 18.19 -13.74
N TYR A 142 -15.95 18.23 -15.04
CA TYR A 142 -14.61 18.48 -15.57
C TYR A 142 -14.13 19.91 -15.27
N ALA A 143 -12.87 20.03 -14.87
CA ALA A 143 -12.07 21.25 -14.97
C ALA A 143 -10.70 20.89 -15.58
N PRO A 144 -10.17 21.68 -16.53
CA PRO A 144 -8.84 21.47 -17.08
C PRO A 144 -7.76 21.74 -16.02
N GLU A 145 -6.68 20.98 -16.05
CA GLU A 145 -5.45 21.41 -15.38
C GLU A 145 -4.69 22.39 -16.29
N TRP A 146 -3.85 23.21 -15.67
CA TRP A 146 -2.96 24.12 -16.37
C TRP A 146 -1.58 24.00 -15.76
N PRO A 147 -0.49 24.09 -16.55
CA PRO A 147 0.84 23.95 -15.99
C PRO A 147 1.16 24.97 -14.90
N ASN A 148 0.77 26.24 -15.06
CA ASN A 148 1.18 27.32 -14.16
C ASN A 148 0.12 27.66 -13.10
N PRO A 149 0.52 27.91 -11.83
CA PRO A 149 -0.40 28.35 -10.77
C PRO A 149 -1.20 29.60 -11.10
N SER A 150 -0.65 30.47 -11.96
CA SER A 150 -1.30 31.71 -12.41
C SER A 150 -2.52 31.52 -13.31
N SER A 151 -2.77 30.30 -13.79
CA SER A 151 -3.93 29.94 -14.60
C SER A 151 -5.12 29.48 -13.75
N TYR A 152 -4.97 29.45 -12.43
CA TYR A 152 -6.01 29.08 -11.47
C TYR A 152 -6.66 30.34 -10.86
N PRO A 153 -7.96 30.29 -10.50
CA PRO A 153 -8.83 29.12 -10.43
C PRO A 153 -9.25 28.56 -11.80
N SER A 154 -9.20 27.23 -11.95
CA SER A 154 -9.61 26.55 -13.18
C SER A 154 -11.12 26.39 -13.24
N LYS A 155 -11.74 26.84 -14.34
CA LYS A 155 -13.20 26.88 -14.46
C LYS A 155 -13.79 25.49 -14.70
N LEU A 156 -14.87 25.17 -13.96
CA LEU A 156 -15.68 24.00 -14.25
C LEU A 156 -16.37 24.16 -15.61
N ASP A 157 -16.33 23.09 -16.41
CA ASP A 157 -16.94 23.01 -17.72
C ASP A 157 -17.82 21.77 -17.84
N SER A 158 -19.13 21.98 -17.66
CA SER A 158 -20.16 20.95 -17.76
C SER A 158 -20.48 20.53 -19.19
N SER A 159 -19.91 21.19 -20.21
CA SER A 159 -20.05 20.78 -21.62
C SER A 159 -19.16 19.61 -21.98
N VAL A 160 -18.12 19.34 -21.18
CA VAL A 160 -17.24 18.17 -21.34
C VAL A 160 -17.87 16.96 -20.68
N SER A 161 -18.10 15.91 -21.47
CA SER A 161 -18.64 14.64 -20.97
C SER A 161 -17.67 13.94 -20.02
N VAL A 162 -18.18 13.35 -18.95
CA VAL A 162 -17.41 12.48 -18.04
C VAL A 162 -17.91 11.04 -18.17
N GLY A 163 -17.04 10.07 -17.87
CA GLY A 163 -17.44 8.66 -17.88
C GLY A 163 -18.24 8.24 -16.65
N GLN A 164 -18.56 6.95 -16.59
CA GLN A 164 -19.24 6.33 -15.45
C GLN A 164 -18.22 5.70 -14.50
N ASP A 165 -18.48 5.80 -13.19
CA ASP A 165 -17.79 5.01 -12.17
C ASP A 165 -18.42 3.61 -12.07
N PRO A 166 -17.71 2.53 -12.48
CA PRO A 166 -18.25 1.19 -12.47
C PRO A 166 -18.10 0.46 -11.13
N ILE A 167 -17.38 1.02 -10.14
CA ILE A 167 -17.03 0.32 -8.89
C ILE A 167 -17.80 0.80 -7.67
N ALA A 168 -18.39 2.00 -7.68
CA ALA A 168 -19.13 2.52 -6.52
C ALA A 168 -20.23 1.57 -6.01
N ALA A 169 -21.04 1.00 -6.91
CA ALA A 169 -22.17 0.14 -6.53
C ALA A 169 -21.72 -1.20 -5.92
N GLU A 170 -20.64 -1.80 -6.43
CA GLU A 170 -20.11 -3.05 -5.87
C GLU A 170 -19.37 -2.82 -4.55
N LEU A 171 -18.67 -1.68 -4.38
CA LEU A 171 -18.06 -1.29 -3.11
C LEU A 171 -19.14 -1.08 -2.04
N ARG A 172 -20.21 -0.35 -2.36
CA ARG A 172 -21.36 -0.18 -1.46
C ARG A 172 -22.01 -1.50 -1.11
N SER A 173 -22.17 -2.40 -2.08
CA SER A 173 -22.72 -3.75 -1.86
C SER A 173 -21.80 -4.60 -0.97
N ALA A 174 -20.48 -4.45 -1.09
CA ALA A 174 -19.50 -5.17 -0.30
C ALA A 174 -19.44 -4.68 1.15
N TYR A 175 -19.48 -3.36 1.38
CA TYR A 175 -19.16 -2.77 2.68
C TYR A 175 -20.34 -2.10 3.40
N GLY A 176 -21.50 -1.98 2.75
CA GLY A 176 -22.75 -1.55 3.38
C GLY A 176 -22.89 -0.04 3.59
N ASN A 177 -21.95 0.77 3.11
CA ASN A 177 -22.01 2.23 3.14
C ASN A 177 -21.35 2.84 1.89
N SER A 178 -21.49 4.15 1.75
CA SER A 178 -20.94 4.90 0.62
C SER A 178 -19.56 5.52 0.92
N ASP A 179 -19.06 5.40 2.15
CA ASP A 179 -17.80 6.02 2.58
C ASP A 179 -16.60 5.36 1.88
N ILE A 180 -15.55 6.15 1.67
CA ILE A 180 -14.27 5.69 1.12
C ILE A 180 -13.37 5.21 2.26
N TYR A 181 -12.81 4.01 2.12
CA TYR A 181 -11.82 3.47 3.07
C TYR A 181 -10.42 3.52 2.43
N GLY A 182 -9.84 4.71 2.47
CA GLY A 182 -8.48 5.00 2.02
C GLY A 182 -7.90 6.16 2.82
N MET A 183 -6.57 6.20 2.96
CA MET A 183 -5.93 7.27 3.73
C MET A 183 -6.01 8.58 2.95
N HIS A 184 -6.36 9.67 3.63
CA HIS A 184 -6.00 10.99 3.11
C HIS A 184 -4.47 11.16 3.17
N TRP A 185 -3.89 11.94 2.26
CA TRP A 185 -2.44 11.97 2.11
C TRP A 185 -1.70 12.86 3.11
N LEU A 186 -2.29 13.95 3.64
CA LEU A 186 -1.58 14.94 4.46
C LEU A 186 -2.33 15.31 5.75
N LEU A 187 -1.58 15.41 6.85
CA LEU A 187 -2.09 15.86 8.15
C LEU A 187 -1.20 16.95 8.71
N ASP A 188 -1.81 17.97 9.30
CA ASP A 188 -1.16 18.88 10.24
C ASP A 188 -1.32 18.29 11.66
N VAL A 189 -0.27 17.62 12.15
CA VAL A 189 -0.36 16.81 13.38
C VAL A 189 -0.48 17.68 14.63
N ASP A 190 0.23 18.80 14.65
CA ASP A 190 0.28 19.71 15.81
C ASP A 190 -0.71 20.89 15.68
N ASN A 191 -1.51 20.93 14.61
CA ASN A 191 -2.38 22.05 14.27
C ASN A 191 -1.61 23.37 14.12
N VAL A 192 -0.39 23.33 13.55
CA VAL A 192 0.49 24.50 13.36
C VAL A 192 -0.15 25.53 12.43
N TYR A 193 -0.89 25.08 11.42
CA TYR A 193 -1.66 25.94 10.52
C TYR A 193 -2.90 26.50 11.19
N GLY A 194 -3.46 25.78 12.17
CA GLY A 194 -4.55 26.25 13.01
C GLY A 194 -5.94 26.08 12.43
N TYR A 195 -6.13 25.23 11.40
CA TYR A 195 -7.45 24.94 10.84
C TYR A 195 -8.36 24.21 11.83
N GLY A 196 -7.78 23.33 12.65
CA GLY A 196 -8.52 22.53 13.61
C GLY A 196 -9.50 21.54 12.97
N ASN A 197 -9.23 21.08 11.75
CA ASN A 197 -10.03 20.08 11.05
C ASN A 197 -9.70 18.65 11.54
N THR A 198 -9.99 18.41 12.81
CA THR A 198 -9.56 17.21 13.53
C THR A 198 -10.37 15.99 13.11
N ALA A 199 -9.74 14.83 13.06
CA ALA A 199 -10.42 13.61 12.65
C ALA A 199 -11.65 13.30 13.53
N GLY A 200 -12.77 13.00 12.87
CA GLY A 200 -14.07 12.76 13.50
C GLY A 200 -14.84 14.01 13.88
N SER A 201 -14.37 15.21 13.54
CA SER A 201 -15.05 16.47 13.88
C SER A 201 -15.99 16.99 12.78
N GLY A 202 -15.66 16.75 11.50
CA GLY A 202 -16.37 17.35 10.37
C GLY A 202 -16.44 18.89 10.42
N ALA A 203 -15.47 19.56 11.06
CA ALA A 203 -15.53 20.99 11.31
C ALA A 203 -14.17 21.69 11.31
N GLU A 204 -14.15 23.02 11.17
CA GLU A 204 -12.96 23.85 11.36
C GLU A 204 -12.84 24.33 12.82
N GLY A 205 -12.22 23.52 13.68
CA GLY A 205 -12.07 23.81 15.12
C GLY A 205 -11.19 25.02 15.46
N GLY A 206 -10.39 25.51 14.51
CA GLY A 206 -9.49 26.66 14.67
C GLY A 206 -8.21 26.37 15.48
N PRO A 207 -7.41 27.41 15.79
CA PRO A 207 -6.06 27.25 16.34
C PRO A 207 -5.99 26.61 17.73
N SER A 208 -7.10 26.61 18.49
CA SER A 208 -7.17 25.98 19.82
C SER A 208 -7.54 24.49 19.79
N ALA A 209 -7.92 23.95 18.62
CA ALA A 209 -8.21 22.54 18.49
C ALA A 209 -6.93 21.70 18.64
N ALA A 210 -7.06 20.52 19.23
CA ALA A 210 -5.96 19.56 19.30
C ALA A 210 -5.88 18.81 17.96
N GLY A 211 -4.73 18.83 17.28
CA GLY A 211 -4.50 17.99 16.10
C GLY A 211 -4.54 16.48 16.42
N PRO A 212 -4.40 15.60 15.42
CA PRO A 212 -4.09 15.88 14.02
C PRO A 212 -5.27 16.45 13.21
N CYS A 213 -4.95 17.30 12.25
CA CYS A 213 -5.91 17.98 11.38
C CYS A 213 -5.74 17.57 9.91
N TYR A 214 -6.84 17.33 9.21
CA TYR A 214 -6.83 17.13 7.77
C TYR A 214 -6.58 18.44 7.02
N ILE A 215 -5.53 18.47 6.21
CA ILE A 215 -5.13 19.61 5.37
C ILE A 215 -4.68 19.10 4.02
N ASN A 216 -4.61 19.95 3.02
CA ASN A 216 -4.02 19.64 1.73
C ASN A 216 -3.15 20.83 1.28
N SER A 217 -2.49 20.71 0.14
CA SER A 217 -1.64 21.78 -0.42
C SER A 217 -1.80 21.85 -1.95
N TYR A 218 -1.18 20.91 -2.68
CA TYR A 218 -1.16 20.89 -4.15
C TYR A 218 -2.56 20.86 -4.78
N GLN A 219 -2.83 21.82 -5.66
CA GLN A 219 -4.10 21.98 -6.40
C GLN A 219 -3.93 22.67 -7.77
N ARG A 220 -2.76 23.23 -8.09
CA ARG A 220 -2.59 24.21 -9.19
C ARG A 220 -1.56 23.81 -10.25
N GLY A 221 -1.59 22.53 -10.61
CA GLY A 221 -0.95 22.01 -11.81
C GLY A 221 0.54 21.72 -11.67
N SER A 222 1.16 21.34 -12.79
CA SER A 222 2.48 20.68 -12.77
C SER A 222 3.66 21.56 -12.38
N GLN A 223 3.53 22.88 -12.46
CA GLN A 223 4.54 23.83 -11.99
C GLN A 223 4.26 24.34 -10.56
N GLU A 224 3.21 23.89 -9.88
CA GLU A 224 3.05 24.22 -8.46
C GLU A 224 4.00 23.36 -7.62
N SER A 225 5.19 23.89 -7.33
CA SER A 225 6.10 23.26 -6.38
C SER A 225 5.57 23.38 -4.94
N VAL A 226 6.20 22.65 -4.02
CA VAL A 226 5.92 22.74 -2.57
C VAL A 226 5.96 24.19 -2.05
N TRP A 227 6.82 25.02 -2.64
CA TRP A 227 7.03 26.42 -2.26
C TRP A 227 5.90 27.36 -2.69
N GLU A 228 5.09 26.92 -3.65
CA GLU A 228 4.09 27.78 -4.28
C GLU A 228 2.69 27.53 -3.77
N THR A 229 2.49 26.51 -2.94
CA THR A 229 1.17 26.11 -2.43
C THR A 229 0.58 27.11 -1.42
N ILE A 230 -0.75 27.14 -1.36
CA ILE A 230 -1.53 27.77 -0.27
C ILE A 230 -2.19 26.62 0.52
N PRO A 231 -1.68 26.25 1.71
CA PRO A 231 -2.22 25.17 2.51
C PRO A 231 -3.66 25.49 2.89
N GLN A 232 -4.55 24.51 2.88
CA GLN A 232 -5.98 24.73 3.10
C GLN A 232 -6.58 23.60 3.98
N PRO A 233 -7.82 23.74 4.47
CA PRO A 233 -8.47 22.66 5.20
C PRO A 233 -9.13 21.67 4.23
N CYS A 234 -9.22 20.41 4.63
CA CYS A 234 -10.01 19.41 3.88
C CYS A 234 -11.51 19.70 3.99
N THR A 235 -12.00 20.01 5.19
CA THR A 235 -13.34 20.58 5.44
C THR A 235 -13.26 22.11 5.39
N ASP A 236 -13.76 22.71 4.32
CA ASP A 236 -13.81 24.17 4.15
C ASP A 236 -15.21 24.68 4.49
N GLN A 237 -15.35 25.31 5.66
CA GLN A 237 -16.58 25.94 6.16
C GLN A 237 -16.54 27.46 5.97
N PHE A 238 -15.61 27.97 5.15
CA PHE A 238 -15.38 29.40 4.91
C PHE A 238 -14.98 30.18 6.16
N LYS A 239 -14.42 29.50 7.17
CA LYS A 239 -14.00 30.15 8.41
C LYS A 239 -12.71 30.95 8.25
N TYR A 240 -11.81 30.45 7.40
CA TYR A 240 -10.53 31.06 7.05
C TYR A 240 -10.44 31.25 5.53
N GLY A 241 -9.35 31.83 5.03
CA GLY A 241 -9.23 32.17 3.61
C GLY A 241 -10.00 33.45 3.27
N GLY A 242 -10.61 33.48 2.08
CA GLY A 242 -11.45 34.57 1.57
C GLY A 242 -12.95 34.34 1.85
N PRO A 243 -13.85 35.10 1.18
CA PRO A 243 -15.30 34.96 1.37
C PRO A 243 -15.87 33.57 1.06
N ASN A 244 -15.20 32.80 0.20
CA ASN A 244 -15.56 31.44 -0.21
C ASN A 244 -14.56 30.40 0.34
N GLY A 245 -13.95 30.69 1.49
CA GLY A 245 -12.86 29.87 2.00
C GLY A 245 -11.63 29.95 1.10
N TYR A 246 -11.12 28.80 0.70
CA TYR A 246 -9.99 28.69 -0.22
C TYR A 246 -10.41 28.23 -1.62
N LEU A 247 -11.69 27.90 -1.82
CA LEU A 247 -12.15 27.18 -3.02
C LEU A 247 -11.90 27.94 -4.32
N ASP A 248 -12.12 29.25 -4.32
CA ASP A 248 -11.98 30.14 -5.49
C ASP A 248 -10.52 30.54 -5.80
N LEU A 249 -9.55 29.99 -5.07
CA LEU A 249 -8.14 29.95 -5.49
C LEU A 249 -7.87 28.81 -6.49
N PHE A 250 -8.68 27.74 -6.44
CA PHE A 250 -8.41 26.48 -7.15
C PHE A 250 -9.42 26.19 -8.25
N THR A 251 -10.71 26.31 -7.95
CA THR A 251 -11.79 25.98 -8.88
C THR A 251 -12.66 27.21 -9.13
N GLY A 252 -12.94 27.51 -10.39
CA GLY A 252 -13.78 28.61 -10.80
C GLY A 252 -15.21 28.13 -11.02
N ASP A 253 -16.14 28.62 -10.20
CA ASP A 253 -17.56 28.29 -10.29
C ASP A 253 -18.44 29.55 -10.17
N GLN A 254 -19.72 29.44 -10.53
CA GLN A 254 -20.73 30.51 -10.41
C GLN A 254 -21.10 30.78 -8.95
N SER A 255 -20.99 29.77 -8.09
CA SER A 255 -21.28 29.85 -6.65
C SER A 255 -20.46 28.80 -5.90
N TYR A 256 -20.14 29.09 -4.64
CA TYR A 256 -19.35 28.19 -3.79
C TYR A 256 -20.18 27.70 -2.61
N ALA A 257 -20.03 26.42 -2.27
CA ALA A 257 -20.65 25.81 -1.10
C ALA A 257 -19.57 25.29 -0.16
N GLN A 258 -19.85 25.36 1.15
CA GLN A 258 -19.05 24.68 2.16
C GLN A 258 -18.96 23.21 1.78
N GLN A 259 -17.78 22.61 1.91
CA GLN A 259 -17.55 21.27 1.41
C GLN A 259 -16.37 20.60 2.10
N TRP A 260 -16.31 19.29 1.97
CA TRP A 260 -15.18 18.47 2.36
C TRP A 260 -14.55 17.81 1.13
N LYS A 261 -13.23 17.58 1.16
CA LYS A 261 -12.49 16.90 0.10
C LYS A 261 -11.25 16.20 0.66
N TYR A 262 -10.97 15.01 0.12
CA TYR A 262 -9.79 14.23 0.48
C TYR A 262 -9.12 13.69 -0.78
N THR A 263 -7.80 13.63 -0.73
CA THR A 263 -6.94 13.07 -1.78
C THR A 263 -6.14 11.91 -1.19
N ASN A 264 -6.14 10.76 -1.86
CA ASN A 264 -5.32 9.61 -1.52
C ASN A 264 -3.96 9.69 -2.23
N ALA A 265 -2.91 9.14 -1.60
CA ALA A 265 -1.65 8.79 -2.23
C ALA A 265 -1.60 7.26 -2.45
N PRO A 266 -1.81 6.76 -3.68
CA PRO A 266 -1.98 5.34 -3.96
C PRO A 266 -0.75 4.48 -3.65
N ASP A 267 0.46 5.04 -3.72
CA ASP A 267 1.68 4.36 -3.36
C ASP A 267 1.71 4.01 -1.85
N ALA A 268 1.19 4.90 -0.99
CA ALA A 268 1.13 4.71 0.45
C ALA A 268 0.09 3.66 0.87
N ASP A 269 -1.12 3.71 0.32
CA ASP A 269 -2.12 2.66 0.54
C ASP A 269 -1.60 1.30 0.03
N ALA A 270 -0.94 1.28 -1.14
CA ALA A 270 -0.33 0.07 -1.65
C ALA A 270 0.82 -0.45 -0.75
N ARG A 271 1.64 0.43 -0.19
CA ARG A 271 2.70 0.09 0.78
C ARG A 271 2.12 -0.46 2.08
N ALA A 272 1.01 0.09 2.58
CA ALA A 272 0.29 -0.45 3.74
C ALA A 272 -0.25 -1.87 3.48
N ILE A 273 -0.74 -2.13 2.27
CA ILE A 273 -1.18 -3.47 1.84
C ILE A 273 0.01 -4.44 1.73
N GLN A 274 1.13 -4.00 1.16
CA GLN A 274 2.38 -4.76 1.11
C GLN A 274 2.88 -5.12 2.53
N ALA A 275 2.87 -4.17 3.46
CA ALA A 275 3.21 -4.40 4.87
C ALA A 275 2.27 -5.43 5.52
N ALA A 276 0.97 -5.36 5.25
CA ALA A 276 0.00 -6.33 5.76
C ALA A 276 0.19 -7.73 5.16
N TYR A 277 0.61 -7.83 3.90
CA TYR A 277 1.01 -9.11 3.30
C TYR A 277 2.19 -9.73 4.04
N TRP A 278 3.25 -8.96 4.29
CA TRP A 278 4.42 -9.45 5.02
C TRP A 278 4.06 -9.82 6.47
N ALA A 279 3.27 -9.00 7.16
CA ALA A 279 2.75 -9.31 8.49
C ALA A 279 1.96 -10.64 8.49
N TYR A 280 1.06 -10.83 7.53
CA TYR A 280 0.32 -12.08 7.37
C TYR A 280 1.26 -13.28 7.17
N ARG A 281 2.25 -13.15 6.27
CA ARG A 281 3.21 -14.21 5.98
C ARG A 281 4.04 -14.59 7.21
N TRP A 282 4.62 -13.60 7.88
CA TRP A 282 5.47 -13.79 9.04
C TRP A 282 4.69 -14.29 10.25
N ALA A 283 3.52 -13.72 10.55
CA ALA A 283 2.64 -14.21 11.60
C ALA A 283 2.18 -15.65 11.33
N THR A 284 1.90 -16.00 10.07
CA THR A 284 1.59 -17.38 9.67
C THR A 284 2.76 -18.32 9.92
N ALA A 285 3.98 -17.93 9.56
CA ALA A 285 5.18 -18.72 9.82
C ALA A 285 5.43 -18.95 11.33
N GLN A 286 4.99 -18.02 12.17
CA GLN A 286 5.02 -18.13 13.64
C GLN A 286 3.81 -18.88 14.24
N GLY A 287 2.86 -19.36 13.42
CA GLY A 287 1.61 -19.98 13.91
C GLY A 287 0.63 -18.99 14.56
N ASN A 288 0.78 -17.69 14.29
CA ASN A 288 0.06 -16.58 14.93
C ASN A 288 -0.74 -15.71 13.95
N ALA A 289 -1.13 -16.27 12.79
CA ALA A 289 -1.86 -15.54 11.74
C ALA A 289 -3.17 -14.89 12.24
N SER A 290 -3.82 -15.50 13.24
CA SER A 290 -5.05 -14.96 13.82
C SER A 290 -4.85 -13.59 14.48
N SER A 291 -3.66 -13.32 15.03
CA SER A 291 -3.37 -12.05 15.71
C SER A 291 -3.36 -10.84 14.78
N VAL A 292 -3.09 -11.04 13.48
CA VAL A 292 -3.06 -9.95 12.47
C VAL A 292 -4.27 -9.98 11.53
N SER A 293 -5.12 -11.00 11.62
CA SER A 293 -6.19 -11.27 10.65
C SER A 293 -7.16 -10.09 10.43
N ALA A 294 -7.50 -9.34 11.49
CA ALA A 294 -8.37 -8.17 11.37
C ALA A 294 -7.71 -7.04 10.57
N SER A 295 -6.43 -6.77 10.81
CA SER A 295 -5.65 -5.76 10.08
C SER A 295 -5.40 -6.18 8.63
N VAL A 296 -5.22 -7.48 8.39
CA VAL A 296 -5.12 -8.04 7.02
C VAL A 296 -6.44 -7.88 6.26
N ALA A 297 -7.59 -8.09 6.91
CA ALA A 297 -8.89 -7.84 6.30
C ALA A 297 -9.13 -6.34 6.00
N LYS A 298 -8.62 -5.44 6.85
CA LYS A 298 -8.61 -3.98 6.60
C LYS A 298 -7.74 -3.62 5.39
N ALA A 299 -6.59 -4.26 5.23
CA ALA A 299 -5.76 -4.09 4.04
C ALA A 299 -6.47 -4.56 2.76
N ALA A 300 -7.21 -5.69 2.82
CA ALA A 300 -8.03 -6.13 1.69
C ALA A 300 -9.14 -5.13 1.33
N LYS A 301 -9.79 -4.53 2.35
CA LYS A 301 -10.76 -3.44 2.17
C LYS A 301 -10.11 -2.22 1.53
N MET A 302 -8.97 -1.75 2.03
CA MET A 302 -8.20 -0.64 1.46
C MET A 302 -7.84 -0.92 0.00
N GLY A 303 -7.37 -2.12 -0.32
CA GLY A 303 -7.11 -2.55 -1.69
C GLY A 303 -8.34 -2.53 -2.60
N ASP A 304 -9.54 -2.69 -2.06
CA ASP A 304 -10.77 -2.61 -2.83
C ASP A 304 -11.08 -1.17 -3.29
N TYR A 305 -10.91 -0.19 -2.39
CA TYR A 305 -11.09 1.23 -2.68
C TYR A 305 -9.93 1.82 -3.48
N LEU A 306 -8.70 1.34 -3.27
CA LEU A 306 -7.51 1.74 -4.02
C LEU A 306 -7.65 1.50 -5.54
N ARG A 307 -8.61 0.69 -5.99
CA ARG A 307 -8.95 0.56 -7.41
C ARG A 307 -9.40 1.86 -8.06
N TYR A 308 -9.84 2.88 -7.30
CA TYR A 308 -10.08 4.22 -7.83
C TYR A 308 -8.82 4.82 -8.49
N ALA A 309 -7.62 4.50 -8.00
CA ALA A 309 -6.36 4.91 -8.61
C ALA A 309 -6.10 4.29 -9.99
N MET A 310 -6.91 3.32 -10.43
CA MET A 310 -6.76 2.63 -11.71
C MET A 310 -7.55 3.25 -12.86
N PHE A 311 -8.32 4.30 -12.59
CA PHE A 311 -9.19 4.96 -13.54
C PHE A 311 -8.67 6.33 -13.93
N ASP A 312 -8.90 6.70 -15.18
CA ASP A 312 -8.75 8.08 -15.65
C ASP A 312 -9.48 9.07 -14.72
N LYS A 313 -8.91 10.27 -14.54
CA LYS A 313 -9.40 11.32 -13.65
C LYS A 313 -10.92 11.55 -13.75
N TYR A 314 -11.43 11.71 -14.97
CA TYR A 314 -12.86 11.94 -15.21
C TYR A 314 -13.54 10.75 -15.88
N PHE A 315 -12.99 9.56 -15.65
CA PHE A 315 -13.44 8.29 -16.22
C PHE A 315 -13.51 8.35 -17.76
N LYS A 316 -12.65 9.11 -18.43
CA LYS A 316 -12.54 9.08 -19.89
C LYS A 316 -12.00 7.74 -20.34
N GLN A 317 -12.38 7.34 -21.56
CA GLN A 317 -11.89 6.10 -22.14
C GLN A 317 -10.37 6.14 -22.30
N ILE A 318 -9.70 5.04 -21.93
CA ILE A 318 -8.26 4.89 -22.14
C ILE A 318 -7.97 4.68 -23.62
N GLY A 319 -6.99 5.41 -24.12
CA GLY A 319 -6.36 5.16 -25.41
C GLY A 319 -6.57 6.30 -26.41
N ASN A 320 -5.50 7.02 -26.71
CA ASN A 320 -5.47 8.18 -27.62
C ASN A 320 -6.51 9.25 -27.26
N CYS A 321 -6.71 9.48 -25.96
CA CYS A 321 -7.66 10.45 -25.44
C CYS A 321 -7.14 11.88 -25.66
N VAL A 322 -7.53 12.48 -26.78
CA VAL A 322 -7.11 13.83 -27.21
C VAL A 322 -8.34 14.70 -27.47
N GLY A 323 -8.30 15.91 -26.93
CA GLY A 323 -9.37 16.90 -26.85
C GLY A 323 -10.43 16.52 -25.81
N ALA A 324 -10.65 17.36 -24.81
CA ALA A 324 -11.60 17.07 -23.71
C ALA A 324 -13.02 16.74 -24.21
N SER A 325 -13.52 17.47 -25.21
CA SER A 325 -14.86 17.26 -25.79
C SER A 325 -14.91 16.10 -26.80
N SER A 326 -13.78 15.74 -27.42
CA SER A 326 -13.70 14.65 -28.42
C SER A 326 -13.35 13.31 -27.81
N CYS A 327 -12.60 13.29 -26.71
CA CYS A 327 -12.27 12.07 -26.01
C CYS A 327 -13.53 11.43 -25.42
N PRO A 328 -13.86 10.18 -25.77
CA PRO A 328 -15.08 9.52 -25.33
C PRO A 328 -15.16 9.38 -23.81
N ALA A 329 -16.36 9.58 -23.26
CA ALA A 329 -16.70 9.17 -21.91
C ALA A 329 -16.58 7.65 -21.78
N GLY A 330 -15.88 7.17 -20.75
CA GLY A 330 -15.74 5.74 -20.49
C GLY A 330 -17.04 5.11 -20.00
N SER A 331 -17.23 3.85 -20.36
CA SER A 331 -18.29 2.97 -19.84
C SER A 331 -17.70 1.65 -19.35
N GLY A 332 -18.29 1.08 -18.29
CA GLY A 332 -17.74 -0.12 -17.65
C GLY A 332 -16.27 0.07 -17.28
N ARG A 333 -15.40 -0.82 -17.77
CA ARG A 333 -13.96 -0.82 -17.47
C ARG A 333 -13.09 -0.09 -18.50
N SER A 334 -13.69 0.56 -19.50
CA SER A 334 -12.95 1.20 -20.60
C SER A 334 -12.13 2.42 -20.18
N SER A 335 -12.43 3.01 -19.02
CA SER A 335 -11.65 4.09 -18.40
C SER A 335 -10.58 3.61 -17.43
N GLN A 336 -10.42 2.30 -17.25
CA GLN A 336 -9.44 1.72 -16.34
C GLN A 336 -8.12 1.46 -17.05
N HIS A 337 -7.08 2.19 -16.69
CA HIS A 337 -5.70 1.94 -17.16
C HIS A 337 -5.00 0.84 -16.36
N TYR A 338 -5.55 0.44 -15.19
CA TYR A 338 -5.05 -0.66 -14.34
C TYR A 338 -3.65 -0.43 -13.72
N LEU A 339 -3.18 0.81 -13.71
CA LEU A 339 -1.96 1.21 -12.98
C LEU A 339 -2.35 1.90 -11.67
N LEU A 340 -1.42 2.07 -10.76
CA LEU A 340 -1.60 3.02 -9.65
C LEU A 340 -1.29 4.42 -10.18
N GLY A 341 -2.34 5.23 -10.34
CA GLY A 341 -2.19 6.66 -10.67
C GLY A 341 -1.58 7.45 -9.52
N TRP A 342 -1.35 8.75 -9.73
CA TRP A 342 -0.77 9.63 -8.70
C TRP A 342 -1.73 9.87 -7.54
N TYR A 343 -3.02 9.92 -7.82
CA TYR A 343 -4.06 10.06 -6.80
C TYR A 343 -5.38 9.41 -7.20
N TYR A 344 -6.26 9.28 -6.22
CA TYR A 344 -7.68 9.43 -6.43
C TYR A 344 -8.21 10.39 -5.37
N ALA A 345 -9.31 11.07 -5.65
CA ALA A 345 -9.87 12.03 -4.72
C ALA A 345 -11.39 11.95 -4.68
N TRP A 346 -11.96 12.36 -3.56
CA TRP A 346 -13.40 12.41 -3.35
C TRP A 346 -13.78 13.60 -2.47
N GLY A 347 -14.99 14.10 -2.63
CA GLY A 347 -15.49 15.24 -1.88
C GLY A 347 -17.00 15.38 -1.97
N GLY A 348 -17.56 16.30 -1.18
CA GLY A 348 -19.00 16.51 -1.10
C GLY A 348 -19.38 17.77 -0.35
N ALA A 349 -20.64 18.18 -0.50
CA ALA A 349 -21.15 19.38 0.16
C ALA A 349 -21.32 19.22 1.67
N GLU A 350 -21.12 20.31 2.41
CA GLU A 350 -21.38 20.47 3.85
C GLU A 350 -22.56 21.42 4.15
N PRO A 351 -23.34 21.15 5.22
CA PRO A 351 -23.83 19.83 5.61
C PRO A 351 -25.02 19.44 4.72
N GLY A 352 -24.95 18.30 4.04
CA GLY A 352 -26.11 17.75 3.32
C GLY A 352 -26.52 18.49 2.03
N GLY A 353 -25.59 19.16 1.34
CA GLY A 353 -25.85 19.89 0.09
C GLY A 353 -26.13 19.03 -1.17
N GLY A 354 -26.41 17.74 -1.00
CA GLY A 354 -27.02 16.89 -2.03
C GLY A 354 -26.12 16.43 -3.17
N TRP A 355 -24.82 16.76 -3.16
CA TRP A 355 -23.85 16.29 -4.16
C TRP A 355 -22.56 15.77 -3.50
N ALA A 356 -21.94 14.82 -4.18
CA ALA A 356 -20.59 14.34 -3.93
C ALA A 356 -19.93 13.96 -5.26
N TRP A 357 -18.60 13.93 -5.28
CA TRP A 357 -17.81 13.62 -6.47
C TRP A 357 -16.65 12.66 -6.14
N ARG A 358 -16.18 11.97 -7.18
CA ARG A 358 -14.99 11.10 -7.15
C ARG A 358 -14.24 11.23 -8.46
N ILE A 359 -12.92 11.25 -8.39
CA ILE A 359 -12.01 11.24 -9.53
C ILE A 359 -10.90 10.21 -9.32
N GLY A 360 -10.45 9.57 -10.39
CA GLY A 360 -9.20 8.81 -10.43
C GLY A 360 -8.03 9.74 -10.76
N ASP A 361 -7.09 9.25 -11.56
CA ASP A 361 -6.02 10.06 -12.15
C ASP A 361 -5.68 9.57 -13.56
N GLY A 362 -5.48 10.50 -14.50
CA GLY A 362 -5.09 10.19 -15.86
C GLY A 362 -3.61 9.84 -16.00
N ALA A 363 -2.76 10.19 -15.02
CA ALA A 363 -1.32 9.93 -15.03
C ALA A 363 -0.94 8.73 -14.15
N ALA A 364 0.15 8.05 -14.51
CA ALA A 364 0.73 6.98 -13.69
C ALA A 364 2.25 7.09 -13.71
N HIS A 365 2.85 7.02 -12.52
CA HIS A 365 4.30 7.07 -12.33
C HIS A 365 4.87 5.68 -11.99
N ALA A 366 6.03 5.32 -12.55
CA ALA A 366 6.66 4.02 -12.32
C ALA A 366 6.96 3.76 -10.83
N GLY A 367 7.41 4.79 -10.11
CA GLY A 367 7.69 4.73 -8.66
C GLY A 367 6.47 4.43 -7.78
N TYR A 368 5.24 4.60 -8.29
CA TYR A 368 4.01 4.34 -7.54
C TYR A 368 3.56 2.87 -7.62
N GLN A 369 4.01 2.14 -8.65
CA GLN A 369 3.53 0.78 -8.89
C GLN A 369 3.95 -0.16 -7.74
N ASN A 370 3.10 -1.14 -7.42
CA ASN A 370 3.33 -2.08 -6.32
C ASN A 370 2.86 -3.50 -6.71
N PRO A 371 3.76 -4.31 -7.31
CA PRO A 371 3.43 -5.66 -7.72
C PRO A 371 3.19 -6.62 -6.55
N VAL A 372 3.74 -6.35 -5.36
CA VAL A 372 3.50 -7.19 -4.17
C VAL A 372 2.05 -7.03 -3.71
N ALA A 373 1.57 -5.79 -3.59
CA ALA A 373 0.18 -5.50 -3.25
C ALA A 373 -0.78 -6.08 -4.31
N ALA A 374 -0.51 -5.84 -5.59
CA ALA A 374 -1.35 -6.36 -6.67
C ALA A 374 -1.40 -7.89 -6.71
N TRP A 375 -0.27 -8.56 -6.51
CA TRP A 375 -0.21 -10.01 -6.41
C TRP A 375 -0.92 -10.53 -5.15
N ALA A 376 -0.72 -9.90 -4.00
CA ALA A 376 -1.36 -10.32 -2.75
C ALA A 376 -2.90 -10.24 -2.84
N LEU A 377 -3.44 -9.10 -3.29
CA LEU A 377 -4.88 -8.88 -3.43
C LEU A 377 -5.53 -9.78 -4.51
N SER A 378 -4.76 -10.23 -5.50
CA SER A 378 -5.26 -11.09 -6.57
C SER A 378 -5.08 -12.59 -6.31
N THR A 379 -4.18 -13.00 -5.42
CA THR A 379 -3.82 -14.43 -5.25
C THR A 379 -3.93 -14.95 -3.82
N VAL A 380 -3.76 -14.10 -2.79
CA VAL A 380 -3.76 -14.52 -1.38
C VAL A 380 -5.19 -14.46 -0.85
N ALA A 381 -5.77 -15.61 -0.51
CA ALA A 381 -7.17 -15.71 -0.10
C ALA A 381 -7.54 -14.83 1.10
N ALA A 382 -6.64 -14.70 2.10
CA ALA A 382 -6.85 -13.86 3.27
C ALA A 382 -6.87 -12.35 2.95
N MET A 383 -6.36 -11.96 1.78
CA MET A 383 -6.26 -10.58 1.32
C MET A 383 -7.16 -10.29 0.12
N ALA A 384 -7.99 -11.24 -0.30
CA ALA A 384 -8.87 -11.05 -1.44
C ALA A 384 -9.90 -9.93 -1.14
N PRO A 385 -10.01 -8.89 -2.00
CA PRO A 385 -11.05 -7.87 -1.86
C PRO A 385 -12.45 -8.47 -1.87
N LYS A 386 -13.39 -7.83 -1.15
CA LYS A 386 -14.76 -8.32 -1.01
C LYS A 386 -15.66 -7.97 -2.19
N ALA A 387 -15.42 -6.85 -2.87
CA ALA A 387 -16.19 -6.48 -4.06
C ALA A 387 -16.02 -7.53 -5.17
N SER A 388 -17.10 -7.75 -5.92
CA SER A 388 -17.24 -8.88 -6.83
C SER A 388 -16.15 -8.98 -7.89
N THR A 389 -15.59 -7.85 -8.32
CA THR A 389 -14.55 -7.77 -9.35
C THR A 389 -13.19 -7.33 -8.81
N GLY A 390 -13.08 -7.04 -7.50
CA GLY A 390 -11.85 -6.50 -6.93
C GLY A 390 -10.64 -7.40 -7.16
N LYS A 391 -10.78 -8.70 -6.94
CA LYS A 391 -9.72 -9.69 -7.19
C LYS A 391 -9.26 -9.73 -8.66
N SER A 392 -10.20 -9.70 -9.61
CA SER A 392 -9.89 -9.75 -11.05
C SER A 392 -9.26 -8.46 -11.56
N ASP A 393 -9.66 -7.31 -11.01
CA ASP A 393 -9.05 -6.02 -11.35
C ASP A 393 -7.59 -5.98 -10.91
N TRP A 394 -7.28 -6.47 -9.70
CA TRP A 394 -5.90 -6.55 -9.22
C TRP A 394 -5.06 -7.56 -10.00
N ALA A 395 -5.64 -8.67 -10.47
CA ALA A 395 -4.96 -9.60 -11.35
C ALA A 395 -4.60 -8.94 -12.71
N THR A 396 -5.51 -8.12 -13.23
CA THR A 396 -5.27 -7.33 -14.46
C THR A 396 -4.24 -6.24 -14.21
N SER A 397 -4.31 -5.57 -13.07
CA SER A 397 -3.34 -4.55 -12.65
C SER A 397 -1.93 -5.12 -12.51
N LEU A 398 -1.76 -6.30 -11.90
CA LEU A 398 -0.45 -6.93 -11.80
C LEU A 398 0.19 -7.14 -13.19
N ASN A 399 -0.57 -7.70 -14.13
CA ASN A 399 -0.07 -7.88 -15.50
C ASN A 399 0.25 -6.55 -16.18
N ARG A 400 -0.61 -5.54 -16.02
CA ARG A 400 -0.40 -4.22 -16.60
C ARG A 400 0.83 -3.51 -16.02
N GLN A 401 1.07 -3.62 -14.71
CA GLN A 401 2.25 -3.09 -14.05
C GLN A 401 3.54 -3.78 -14.55
N ILE A 402 3.52 -5.10 -14.80
CA ILE A 402 4.67 -5.83 -15.37
C ILE A 402 5.00 -5.31 -16.77
N GLU A 403 3.99 -5.07 -17.58
CA GLU A 403 4.17 -4.51 -18.92
C GLU A 403 4.69 -3.07 -18.88
N PHE A 404 4.17 -2.25 -17.98
CA PHE A 404 4.59 -0.87 -17.79
C PHE A 404 6.05 -0.76 -17.34
N LEU A 405 6.47 -1.61 -16.39
CA LEU A 405 7.86 -1.73 -15.97
C LEU A 405 8.79 -2.03 -17.17
N ARG A 406 8.42 -3.01 -18.00
CA ARG A 406 9.22 -3.42 -19.16
C ARG A 406 9.29 -2.31 -20.21
N TRP A 407 8.18 -1.63 -20.43
CA TRP A 407 8.08 -0.54 -21.39
C TRP A 407 8.95 0.67 -21.02
N LEU A 408 9.08 0.99 -19.74
CA LEU A 408 9.80 2.18 -19.28
C LEU A 408 11.30 1.96 -19.05
N GLN A 409 11.82 0.74 -19.23
CA GLN A 409 13.23 0.48 -18.98
C GLN A 409 14.12 1.14 -20.04
N SER A 410 15.04 2.00 -19.60
CA SER A 410 16.01 2.71 -20.44
C SER A 410 17.05 1.80 -21.08
N ALA A 411 17.80 2.33 -22.03
CA ALA A 411 18.94 1.65 -22.65
C ALA A 411 20.00 1.23 -21.61
N GLU A 412 20.23 2.05 -20.58
CA GLU A 412 21.18 1.78 -19.49
C GLU A 412 20.62 0.82 -18.45
N GLY A 413 19.34 0.95 -18.09
CA GLY A 413 18.65 0.02 -17.17
C GLY A 413 17.74 0.66 -16.13
N ALA A 414 17.77 1.98 -15.96
CA ALA A 414 16.84 2.71 -15.09
C ALA A 414 15.42 2.72 -15.65
N ILE A 415 14.43 3.07 -14.84
CA ILE A 415 13.01 3.10 -15.21
C ILE A 415 12.52 4.54 -15.41
N ALA A 416 12.06 4.88 -16.60
CA ALA A 416 11.55 6.23 -16.91
C ALA A 416 10.23 6.57 -16.18
N GLY A 417 9.79 7.82 -16.28
CA GLY A 417 8.72 8.40 -15.46
C GLY A 417 7.41 7.63 -15.53
N GLY A 418 6.73 7.67 -16.68
CA GLY A 418 5.44 7.01 -16.79
C GLY A 418 4.64 7.35 -18.05
N ALA A 419 3.34 7.46 -17.87
CA ALA A 419 2.41 7.82 -18.96
C ALA A 419 1.20 8.59 -18.44
N THR A 420 0.53 9.30 -19.34
CA THR A 420 -0.71 10.01 -19.09
C THR A 420 -1.76 9.74 -20.17
N ASN A 421 -3.02 9.57 -19.74
CA ASN A 421 -4.20 9.60 -20.62
C ASN A 421 -4.73 11.03 -20.83
N SER A 422 -4.28 11.99 -20.02
CA SER A 422 -4.68 13.39 -20.08
C SER A 422 -3.43 14.26 -20.26
N TRP A 423 -3.02 14.48 -21.51
CA TRP A 423 -1.86 15.32 -21.80
C TRP A 423 -2.08 16.74 -21.27
N ASP A 424 -1.07 17.30 -20.60
CA ASP A 424 -1.13 18.57 -19.84
C ASP A 424 -2.29 18.65 -18.83
N GLY A 425 -2.84 17.50 -18.41
CA GLY A 425 -3.97 17.41 -17.48
C GLY A 425 -5.29 17.98 -18.02
N GLN A 426 -5.39 18.21 -19.33
CA GLN A 426 -6.58 18.76 -20.00
C GLN A 426 -6.98 17.98 -21.25
N TYR A 427 -6.55 16.72 -21.38
CA TYR A 427 -6.70 15.91 -22.59
C TYR A 427 -6.13 16.65 -23.81
N GLY A 428 -4.98 17.29 -23.64
CA GLY A 428 -4.31 18.08 -24.67
C GLY A 428 -3.80 17.25 -25.84
N THR A 429 -3.18 17.91 -26.82
CA THR A 429 -2.52 17.23 -27.94
C THR A 429 -1.05 16.97 -27.59
N PRO A 430 -0.62 15.70 -27.49
CA PRO A 430 0.78 15.39 -27.26
C PRO A 430 1.64 15.71 -28.50
N PRO A 431 2.96 15.81 -28.36
CA PRO A 431 3.87 15.93 -29.48
C PRO A 431 3.64 14.85 -30.57
N ALA A 432 3.83 15.22 -31.83
CA ALA A 432 3.67 14.29 -32.94
C ALA A 432 4.68 13.13 -32.81
N GLY A 433 4.17 11.89 -32.86
CA GLY A 433 5.00 10.69 -32.72
C GLY A 433 5.26 10.25 -31.28
N SER A 434 4.64 10.88 -30.27
CA SER A 434 4.76 10.42 -28.88
C SER A 434 4.41 8.94 -28.73
N PRO A 435 5.29 8.12 -28.14
CA PRO A 435 5.04 6.70 -27.96
C PRO A 435 3.93 6.48 -26.94
N THR A 436 3.23 5.36 -27.09
CA THR A 436 2.08 5.05 -26.24
C THR A 436 2.20 3.72 -25.52
N PHE A 437 1.55 3.63 -24.37
CA PHE A 437 1.31 2.43 -23.61
C PHE A 437 -0.19 2.22 -23.47
N TYR A 438 -0.76 1.27 -24.22
CA TYR A 438 -2.21 1.11 -24.34
C TYR A 438 -2.94 2.41 -24.76
N GLY A 439 -2.24 3.26 -25.52
CA GLY A 439 -2.73 4.56 -25.98
C GLY A 439 -2.65 5.70 -24.94
N MET A 440 -2.13 5.47 -23.73
CA MET A 440 -1.64 6.55 -22.86
C MET A 440 -0.29 7.04 -23.39
N PHE A 441 -0.02 8.33 -23.35
CA PHE A 441 1.19 8.94 -23.89
C PHE A 441 2.33 8.90 -22.89
N TYR A 442 3.54 8.59 -23.34
CA TYR A 442 4.74 8.64 -22.52
C TYR A 442 4.95 10.03 -21.93
N ASP A 443 5.17 10.06 -20.63
CA ASP A 443 5.50 11.25 -19.86
C ASP A 443 6.74 10.93 -19.03
N TRP A 444 7.80 11.71 -19.20
CA TRP A 444 9.07 11.50 -18.50
C TRP A 444 9.05 12.10 -17.09
N GLU A 445 8.12 13.01 -16.82
CA GLU A 445 7.94 13.75 -15.56
C GLU A 445 6.46 13.77 -15.10
N PRO A 446 5.79 12.60 -14.94
CA PRO A 446 4.36 12.58 -14.62
C PRO A 446 3.98 13.48 -13.43
N VAL A 447 2.96 14.31 -13.64
CA VAL A 447 2.32 15.20 -12.64
C VAL A 447 3.12 16.46 -12.28
N TYR A 448 4.37 16.33 -11.82
CA TYR A 448 5.14 17.48 -11.31
C TYR A 448 6.40 17.75 -12.13
N HIS A 449 6.60 19.02 -12.47
CA HIS A 449 7.67 19.52 -13.32
C HIS A 449 8.61 20.50 -12.57
N ASP A 450 8.26 20.92 -11.33
CA ASP A 450 9.12 21.72 -10.44
C ASP A 450 9.29 21.06 -9.04
N PRO A 451 10.31 20.20 -8.86
CA PRO A 451 11.17 19.62 -9.90
C PRO A 451 10.44 18.51 -10.68
N PRO A 452 10.97 18.07 -11.84
CA PRO A 452 10.46 16.92 -12.58
C PRO A 452 10.38 15.66 -11.71
N SER A 453 9.21 15.02 -11.66
CA SER A 453 8.86 13.98 -10.69
C SER A 453 9.82 12.78 -10.68
N ASN A 454 10.39 12.43 -11.83
CA ASN A 454 11.27 11.27 -12.00
C ASN A 454 12.75 11.62 -12.04
N ASN A 455 13.12 12.86 -11.72
CA ASN A 455 14.51 13.24 -11.52
C ASN A 455 15.04 12.81 -10.15
N TRP A 456 14.15 12.55 -9.19
CA TRP A 456 14.55 12.02 -7.89
C TRP A 456 14.84 10.52 -7.96
N PHE A 457 16.09 10.12 -7.66
CA PHE A 457 16.51 8.72 -7.68
C PHE A 457 15.73 7.83 -6.69
N GLY A 458 15.15 8.39 -5.63
CA GLY A 458 14.32 7.64 -4.69
C GLY A 458 13.15 6.90 -5.36
N MET A 459 12.58 7.45 -6.44
CA MET A 459 11.54 6.78 -7.22
C MET A 459 12.01 5.47 -7.85
N GLN A 460 13.29 5.38 -8.24
CA GLN A 460 13.89 4.12 -8.73
C GLN A 460 13.91 3.10 -7.61
N VAL A 461 14.41 3.50 -6.45
CA VAL A 461 14.64 2.61 -5.32
C VAL A 461 13.32 2.06 -4.78
N TRP A 462 12.36 2.93 -4.48
CA TRP A 462 11.07 2.52 -3.92
C TRP A 462 10.29 1.62 -4.87
N GLY A 463 10.23 1.96 -6.16
CA GLY A 463 9.56 1.13 -7.16
C GLY A 463 10.24 -0.22 -7.33
N MET A 464 11.57 -0.22 -7.49
CA MET A 464 12.32 -1.45 -7.76
C MET A 464 12.44 -2.38 -6.56
N GLU A 465 12.47 -1.88 -5.33
CA GLU A 465 12.40 -2.72 -4.13
C GLU A 465 11.18 -3.64 -4.16
N ARG A 466 10.00 -3.09 -4.50
CA ARG A 466 8.75 -3.86 -4.60
C ARG A 466 8.82 -4.91 -5.72
N TRP A 467 9.48 -4.59 -6.84
CA TRP A 467 9.72 -5.55 -7.92
C TRP A 467 10.67 -6.68 -7.52
N MET A 468 11.72 -6.37 -6.73
CA MET A 468 12.65 -7.37 -6.20
C MET A 468 11.97 -8.28 -5.18
N GLU A 469 11.13 -7.72 -4.30
CA GLU A 469 10.27 -8.51 -3.41
C GLU A 469 9.30 -9.39 -4.19
N TYR A 470 8.60 -8.85 -5.17
CA TYR A 470 7.68 -9.62 -6.02
C TYR A 470 8.40 -10.78 -6.72
N TYR A 471 9.58 -10.55 -7.29
CA TYR A 471 10.37 -11.61 -7.90
C TYR A 471 10.88 -12.62 -6.88
N TYR A 472 11.29 -12.18 -5.69
CA TYR A 472 11.65 -13.07 -4.59
C TYR A 472 10.48 -14.02 -4.23
N LEU A 473 9.26 -13.48 -4.15
CA LEU A 473 8.04 -14.21 -3.80
C LEU A 473 7.57 -15.18 -4.89
N THR A 474 7.61 -14.76 -6.15
CA THR A 474 6.88 -15.44 -7.23
C THR A 474 7.77 -16.12 -8.24
N LYS A 475 9.03 -15.70 -8.35
CA LYS A 475 9.95 -16.09 -9.42
C LYS A 475 9.39 -15.82 -10.83
N ASP A 476 8.54 -14.79 -10.99
CA ASP A 476 8.00 -14.43 -12.30
C ASP A 476 9.15 -14.07 -13.26
N THR A 477 9.33 -14.91 -14.27
CA THR A 477 10.41 -14.79 -15.25
C THR A 477 10.25 -13.58 -16.18
N LYS A 478 9.05 -12.98 -16.28
CA LYS A 478 8.79 -11.81 -17.12
C LYS A 478 9.51 -10.56 -16.63
N VAL A 479 9.69 -10.43 -15.31
CA VAL A 479 10.34 -9.25 -14.72
C VAL A 479 11.85 -9.42 -14.61
N LYS A 480 12.35 -10.66 -14.49
CA LYS A 480 13.77 -10.95 -14.23
C LYS A 480 14.74 -10.20 -15.18
N PRO A 481 14.54 -10.14 -16.51
CA PRO A 481 15.45 -9.41 -17.39
C PRO A 481 15.55 -7.92 -17.06
N VAL A 482 14.44 -7.31 -16.66
CA VAL A 482 14.42 -5.90 -16.22
C VAL A 482 15.23 -5.74 -14.94
N LEU A 483 14.99 -6.63 -13.97
CA LEU A 483 15.67 -6.60 -12.67
C LEU A 483 17.19 -6.78 -12.83
N ASP A 484 17.60 -7.75 -13.65
CA ASP A 484 19.02 -8.00 -13.94
C ASP A 484 19.69 -6.74 -14.51
N LYS A 485 19.07 -6.10 -15.51
CA LYS A 485 19.59 -4.90 -16.15
C LYS A 485 19.62 -3.69 -15.21
N TRP A 486 18.59 -3.49 -14.39
CA TRP A 486 18.55 -2.42 -13.39
C TRP A 486 19.63 -2.61 -12.33
N VAL A 487 19.80 -3.84 -11.82
CA VAL A 487 20.86 -4.15 -10.83
C VAL A 487 22.24 -3.92 -11.42
N THR A 488 22.47 -4.32 -12.68
CA THR A 488 23.73 -4.02 -13.37
C THR A 488 23.98 -2.52 -13.45
N TRP A 489 22.99 -1.73 -13.86
CA TRP A 489 23.12 -0.28 -13.94
C TRP A 489 23.38 0.36 -12.57
N VAL A 490 22.52 0.13 -11.58
CA VAL A 490 22.59 0.79 -10.27
C VAL A 490 23.86 0.41 -9.52
N SER A 491 24.32 -0.84 -9.63
CA SER A 491 25.56 -1.27 -8.96
C SER A 491 26.77 -0.50 -9.47
N GLY A 492 26.77 -0.10 -10.75
CA GLY A 492 27.80 0.76 -11.32
C GLY A 492 27.73 2.22 -10.87
N GLN A 493 26.62 2.64 -10.24
CA GLN A 493 26.43 4.00 -9.74
C GLN A 493 26.70 4.15 -8.24
N VAL A 494 26.78 3.06 -7.49
CA VAL A 494 27.02 3.09 -6.04
C VAL A 494 28.51 3.04 -5.73
N THR A 495 28.96 3.83 -4.77
CA THR A 495 30.29 3.71 -4.19
C THR A 495 30.18 3.50 -2.69
N VAL A 496 30.92 2.53 -2.16
CA VAL A 496 31.07 2.32 -0.71
C VAL A 496 32.56 2.34 -0.39
N GLY A 497 32.98 3.32 0.40
CA GLY A 497 34.37 3.54 0.81
C GLY A 497 34.64 3.06 2.24
N SER A 498 35.84 3.36 2.73
CA SER A 498 36.22 3.10 4.12
C SER A 498 35.55 4.07 5.09
N GLY A 499 35.43 3.67 6.36
CA GLY A 499 35.03 4.57 7.44
C GLY A 499 33.59 5.09 7.32
N GLY A 500 32.69 4.32 6.72
CA GLY A 500 31.27 4.70 6.59
C GLY A 500 30.93 5.56 5.38
N THR A 501 31.91 5.94 4.55
CA THR A 501 31.64 6.75 3.37
C THR A 501 30.89 5.95 2.29
N PHE A 502 29.87 6.55 1.70
CA PHE A 502 29.18 6.00 0.54
C PHE A 502 28.68 7.13 -0.35
N SER A 503 28.25 6.78 -1.55
CA SER A 503 27.60 7.71 -2.48
C SER A 503 26.67 6.93 -3.40
N ILE A 504 25.45 7.45 -3.55
CA ILE A 504 24.41 6.92 -4.44
C ILE A 504 23.91 8.05 -5.36
N PRO A 505 23.33 7.76 -6.53
CA PRO A 505 22.63 8.79 -7.31
C PRO A 505 21.62 9.54 -6.46
N SER A 506 21.51 10.85 -6.68
CA SER A 506 20.51 11.70 -6.04
C SER A 506 19.59 12.26 -7.11
N THR A 507 20.13 13.08 -8.01
CA THR A 507 19.43 13.57 -9.20
C THR A 507 19.80 12.75 -10.42
N ILE A 508 18.78 12.29 -11.16
CA ILE A 508 18.89 11.71 -12.50
C ILE A 508 18.18 12.60 -13.51
N ASN A 509 18.53 12.45 -14.79
CA ASN A 509 17.91 13.18 -15.89
C ASN A 509 17.62 12.23 -17.05
N TRP A 510 16.59 12.57 -17.83
CA TRP A 510 16.05 11.74 -18.91
C TRP A 510 16.19 12.42 -20.26
N THR A 511 16.52 11.65 -21.29
CA THR A 511 16.46 12.11 -22.69
C THR A 511 15.91 11.02 -23.60
N GLY A 512 15.29 11.44 -24.70
CA GLY A 512 14.67 10.53 -25.64
C GLY A 512 13.40 9.87 -25.09
N GLN A 513 12.97 8.76 -25.69
CA GLN A 513 11.65 8.18 -25.47
C GLN A 513 11.68 6.65 -25.66
N PRO A 514 10.81 5.88 -24.99
CA PRO A 514 10.66 4.45 -25.25
C PRO A 514 10.05 4.19 -26.63
N ASP A 515 10.16 2.96 -27.12
CA ASP A 515 9.35 2.50 -28.25
C ASP A 515 7.86 2.50 -27.88
N THR A 516 6.94 2.57 -28.86
CA THR A 516 5.51 2.34 -28.56
C THR A 516 5.30 0.91 -28.09
N TRP A 517 4.59 0.73 -26.97
CA TRP A 517 4.39 -0.58 -26.37
C TRP A 517 3.65 -1.53 -27.30
N ASN A 518 4.20 -2.73 -27.45
CA ASN A 518 3.54 -3.85 -28.10
C ASN A 518 3.87 -5.12 -27.30
N ALA A 519 2.86 -5.71 -26.65
CA ALA A 519 3.07 -6.88 -25.79
C ALA A 519 3.71 -8.08 -26.51
N SER A 520 3.51 -8.20 -27.83
CA SER A 520 4.11 -9.27 -28.66
C SER A 520 5.53 -8.93 -29.12
N ASN A 521 5.90 -7.64 -29.16
CA ASN A 521 7.21 -7.15 -29.55
C ASN A 521 7.56 -5.86 -28.79
N PRO A 522 8.01 -5.95 -27.53
CA PRO A 522 8.04 -4.85 -26.56
C PRO A 522 9.04 -3.71 -26.83
N GLY A 523 9.69 -3.68 -28.00
CA GLY A 523 10.74 -2.73 -28.32
C GLY A 523 12.06 -3.01 -27.59
N THR A 524 13.09 -2.26 -27.93
CA THR A 524 14.40 -2.31 -27.25
C THR A 524 14.69 -1.05 -26.44
N ASN A 525 13.90 0.02 -26.64
CA ASN A 525 14.09 1.34 -26.03
C ASN A 525 15.49 1.90 -26.24
N SER A 526 16.10 1.65 -27.40
CA SER A 526 17.46 2.11 -27.70
C SER A 526 17.61 3.63 -27.77
N GLY A 527 16.48 4.37 -27.87
CA GLY A 527 16.45 5.83 -27.85
C GLY A 527 16.08 6.45 -26.50
N LEU A 528 15.86 5.66 -25.44
CA LEU A 528 15.54 6.16 -24.10
C LEU A 528 16.77 6.09 -23.20
N HIS A 529 17.20 7.24 -22.68
CA HIS A 529 18.45 7.35 -21.94
C HIS A 529 18.27 8.02 -20.57
N VAL A 530 19.02 7.51 -19.60
CA VAL A 530 19.19 8.11 -18.27
C VAL A 530 20.63 8.57 -18.06
N SER A 531 20.81 9.68 -17.34
CA SER A 531 22.10 10.12 -16.82
C SER A 531 22.00 10.45 -15.34
N VAL A 532 23.02 10.08 -14.55
CA VAL A 532 23.16 10.55 -13.16
C VAL A 532 23.76 11.95 -13.19
N VAL A 533 23.01 12.94 -12.71
CA VAL A 533 23.42 14.35 -12.68
C VAL A 533 24.32 14.62 -11.48
N ASP A 534 23.88 14.15 -10.32
CA ASP A 534 24.64 14.26 -9.08
C ASP A 534 24.43 13.02 -8.20
N LYS A 535 25.26 12.95 -7.16
CA LYS A 535 25.21 11.88 -6.17
C LYS A 535 25.15 12.49 -4.77
N GLY A 536 24.53 11.77 -3.86
CA GLY A 536 24.37 12.16 -2.47
C GLY A 536 24.53 10.99 -1.51
N THR A 537 24.14 11.26 -0.27
CA THR A 537 24.22 10.33 0.86
C THR A 537 22.87 10.22 1.57
N ASP A 538 21.77 10.33 0.82
CA ASP A 538 20.43 10.15 1.36
C ASP A 538 20.34 8.75 2.00
N VAL A 539 20.23 8.73 3.33
CA VAL A 539 20.25 7.51 4.11
C VAL A 539 19.00 6.66 3.82
N GLY A 540 17.83 7.29 3.65
CA GLY A 540 16.56 6.59 3.42
C GLY A 540 16.55 5.89 2.07
N VAL A 541 16.95 6.61 1.03
CA VAL A 541 17.10 6.05 -0.32
C VAL A 541 18.18 4.97 -0.34
N ALA A 542 19.29 5.15 0.38
CA ALA A 542 20.31 4.12 0.50
C ALA A 542 19.78 2.83 1.18
N ALA A 543 18.97 2.93 2.23
CA ALA A 543 18.37 1.77 2.88
C ALA A 543 17.37 1.02 1.99
N GLY A 544 16.49 1.74 1.27
CA GLY A 544 15.63 1.11 0.27
C GLY A 544 16.46 0.39 -0.81
N LEU A 545 17.58 0.97 -1.23
CA LEU A 545 18.48 0.36 -2.21
C LEU A 545 19.14 -0.90 -1.65
N VAL A 546 19.54 -0.88 -0.38
CA VAL A 546 20.00 -2.09 0.32
C VAL A 546 18.93 -3.16 0.25
N ARG A 547 17.67 -2.87 0.64
CA ARG A 547 16.59 -3.84 0.65
C ARG A 547 16.33 -4.42 -0.74
N ALA A 548 16.29 -3.58 -1.78
CA ALA A 548 16.17 -4.02 -3.17
C ALA A 548 17.30 -4.99 -3.58
N LEU A 549 18.56 -4.64 -3.31
CA LEU A 549 19.72 -5.47 -3.62
C LEU A 549 19.69 -6.81 -2.85
N LEU A 550 19.28 -6.80 -1.58
CA LEU A 550 19.21 -7.99 -0.75
C LEU A 550 18.10 -8.96 -1.20
N TYR A 551 16.90 -8.47 -1.51
CA TYR A 551 15.84 -9.31 -2.08
C TYR A 551 16.23 -9.88 -3.43
N TYR A 552 16.84 -9.08 -4.31
CA TYR A 552 17.37 -9.55 -5.59
C TYR A 552 18.42 -10.64 -5.39
N ALA A 553 19.40 -10.41 -4.51
CA ALA A 553 20.46 -11.35 -4.22
C ALA A 553 19.92 -12.66 -3.65
N ALA A 554 18.98 -12.61 -2.70
CA ALA A 554 18.33 -13.79 -2.15
C ALA A 554 17.52 -14.53 -3.23
N ALA A 555 16.91 -13.80 -4.17
CA ALA A 555 16.10 -14.39 -5.21
C ALA A 555 16.91 -15.08 -6.33
N THR A 556 18.16 -14.64 -6.56
CA THR A 556 19.01 -15.02 -7.70
C THR A 556 20.32 -15.69 -7.30
N SER A 557 20.64 -15.73 -6.01
CA SER A 557 21.97 -16.09 -5.49
C SER A 557 23.11 -15.19 -6.03
N ASN A 558 22.80 -13.93 -6.37
CA ASN A 558 23.80 -12.97 -6.84
C ASN A 558 24.65 -12.44 -5.68
N THR A 559 25.85 -13.00 -5.54
CA THR A 559 26.78 -12.66 -4.46
C THR A 559 27.31 -11.22 -4.54
N ALA A 560 27.45 -10.66 -5.75
CA ALA A 560 27.92 -9.28 -5.92
C ALA A 560 26.89 -8.27 -5.38
N ALA A 561 25.60 -8.47 -5.69
CA ALA A 561 24.51 -7.65 -5.16
C ALA A 561 24.39 -7.80 -3.63
N GLN A 562 24.55 -9.02 -3.11
CA GLN A 562 24.57 -9.28 -1.66
C GLN A 562 25.71 -8.49 -0.98
N THR A 563 26.93 -8.58 -1.52
CA THR A 563 28.10 -7.89 -0.98
C THR A 563 27.93 -6.37 -1.03
N LEU A 564 27.44 -5.83 -2.15
CA LEU A 564 27.19 -4.39 -2.27
C LEU A 564 26.14 -3.91 -1.26
N GLY A 565 24.99 -4.60 -1.18
CA GLY A 565 23.92 -4.29 -0.23
C GLY A 565 24.41 -4.36 1.22
N LYS A 566 25.18 -5.40 1.58
CA LYS A 566 25.78 -5.52 2.91
C LYS A 566 26.75 -4.37 3.23
N ASN A 567 27.67 -4.08 2.31
CA ASN A 567 28.68 -3.04 2.53
C ASN A 567 28.03 -1.66 2.68
N LEU A 568 26.99 -1.37 1.89
CA LEU A 568 26.23 -0.13 2.03
C LEU A 568 25.48 -0.08 3.36
N LEU A 569 24.85 -1.19 3.79
CA LEU A 569 24.19 -1.29 5.10
C LEU A 569 25.15 -1.05 6.27
N ASP A 570 26.35 -1.64 6.19
CA ASP A 570 27.40 -1.44 7.20
C ASP A 570 27.88 0.01 7.22
N ALA A 571 28.00 0.65 6.06
CA ALA A 571 28.33 2.07 5.97
C ALA A 571 27.25 2.94 6.61
N LEU A 572 25.97 2.68 6.33
CA LEU A 572 24.83 3.38 6.94
C LEU A 572 24.84 3.27 8.47
N ALA A 573 25.11 2.07 9.00
CA ALA A 573 25.14 1.84 10.45
C ALA A 573 26.17 2.70 11.19
N THR A 574 27.20 3.22 10.51
CA THR A 574 28.20 4.11 11.12
C THR A 574 27.72 5.55 11.33
N HIS A 575 26.64 5.97 10.66
CA HIS A 575 26.08 7.33 10.76
C HIS A 575 25.01 7.44 11.86
N THR A 576 25.12 6.60 12.88
CA THR A 576 24.22 6.59 14.02
C THR A 576 24.44 7.82 14.90
N ASP A 577 23.35 8.46 15.33
CA ASP A 577 23.33 9.46 16.40
C ASP A 577 22.35 9.08 17.52
N THR A 578 21.99 10.02 18.39
CA THR A 578 21.07 9.78 19.52
C THR A 578 19.63 9.51 19.08
N LYS A 579 19.20 10.04 17.93
CA LYS A 579 17.83 9.91 17.43
C LYS A 579 17.68 8.82 16.38
N GLY A 580 18.72 8.48 15.64
CA GLY A 580 18.63 7.50 14.56
C GLY A 580 19.93 7.34 13.81
N ILE A 581 19.83 7.32 12.48
CA ILE A 581 20.92 7.30 11.51
C ILE A 581 20.68 8.45 10.53
N ALA A 582 21.58 9.44 10.50
CA ALA A 582 21.39 10.61 9.67
C ALA A 582 22.73 11.21 9.24
N ILE A 583 22.74 11.85 8.08
CA ILE A 583 23.88 12.58 7.54
C ILE A 583 23.41 14.00 7.26
N ALA A 584 24.28 14.98 7.53
CA ALA A 584 23.97 16.37 7.24
C ALA A 584 23.81 16.57 5.73
N GLU A 585 22.70 17.20 5.33
CA GLU A 585 22.41 17.61 3.95
C GLU A 585 22.37 19.14 3.87
N THR A 586 22.71 19.68 2.69
CA THR A 586 22.60 21.12 2.41
C THR A 586 21.29 21.41 1.69
N ARG A 587 20.61 22.50 2.07
CA ARG A 587 19.32 22.89 1.49
C ARG A 587 19.43 24.20 0.71
N SER A 588 20.00 24.13 -0.49
CA SER A 588 20.13 25.28 -1.39
C SER A 588 18.77 25.79 -1.89
N ASP A 589 17.79 24.91 -1.93
CA ASP A 589 16.40 25.21 -2.27
C ASP A 589 15.70 26.09 -1.20
N TYR A 590 16.26 26.22 0.01
CA TYR A 590 15.70 27.10 1.04
C TYR A 590 15.90 28.60 0.74
N ASN A 591 16.52 28.94 -0.39
CA ASN A 591 16.45 30.30 -0.93
C ASN A 591 15.01 30.67 -1.38
N ARG A 592 14.13 29.67 -1.56
CA ARG A 592 12.73 29.85 -1.98
C ARG A 592 11.77 30.19 -0.84
N PHE A 593 12.22 30.30 0.40
CA PHE A 593 11.35 30.70 1.53
C PHE A 593 10.68 32.08 1.31
N ASP A 594 11.33 32.99 0.58
CA ASP A 594 10.79 34.30 0.22
C ASP A 594 10.20 34.34 -1.21
N ASP A 595 10.05 33.20 -1.88
CA ASP A 595 9.45 33.15 -3.22
C ASP A 595 7.99 33.62 -3.18
N PRO A 596 7.53 34.37 -4.20
CA PRO A 596 6.15 34.78 -4.31
C PRO A 596 5.23 33.58 -4.52
N VAL A 597 4.11 33.55 -3.80
CA VAL A 597 3.02 32.61 -4.02
C VAL A 597 1.97 33.30 -4.87
N TYR A 598 1.60 32.71 -6.02
CA TYR A 598 0.56 33.29 -6.86
C TYR A 598 -0.78 33.37 -6.11
N VAL A 599 -1.40 34.54 -6.12
CA VAL A 599 -2.76 34.79 -5.62
C VAL A 599 -3.47 35.69 -6.65
N PRO A 600 -4.69 35.34 -7.11
CA PRO A 600 -5.41 36.14 -8.11
C PRO A 600 -5.54 37.61 -7.70
N SER A 601 -5.45 38.51 -8.68
CA SER A 601 -5.57 39.96 -8.44
C SER A 601 -6.92 40.30 -7.82
N GLY A 602 -6.90 41.06 -6.73
CA GLY A 602 -8.11 41.43 -5.97
C GLY A 602 -8.61 40.38 -4.99
N TRP A 603 -8.09 39.15 -5.04
CA TRP A 603 -8.36 38.14 -4.02
C TRP A 603 -7.60 38.49 -2.73
N THR A 604 -8.28 38.38 -1.58
CA THR A 604 -7.66 38.58 -0.26
C THR A 604 -8.31 37.66 0.76
N GLY A 605 -7.49 37.13 1.68
CA GLY A 605 -7.94 36.24 2.74
C GLY A 605 -6.97 36.19 3.91
N LYS A 606 -7.25 35.31 4.88
CA LYS A 606 -6.46 35.14 6.10
C LYS A 606 -6.20 33.67 6.42
N MET A 607 -4.95 33.33 6.71
CA MET A 607 -4.61 32.07 7.38
C MET A 607 -5.15 32.10 8.82
N PRO A 608 -5.31 30.94 9.50
CA PRO A 608 -5.87 30.91 10.85
C PRO A 608 -5.07 31.68 11.92
N ASN A 609 -3.76 31.84 11.72
CA ASN A 609 -2.89 32.66 12.59
C ASN A 609 -2.98 34.18 12.31
N GLY A 610 -3.74 34.60 11.29
CA GLY A 610 -3.91 36.00 10.90
C GLY A 610 -2.99 36.48 9.77
N ASP A 611 -2.12 35.62 9.23
CA ASP A 611 -1.29 35.95 8.07
C ASP A 611 -2.17 36.34 6.88
N THR A 612 -1.81 37.42 6.19
CA THR A 612 -2.55 37.89 5.02
C THR A 612 -2.19 37.07 3.80
N ILE A 613 -3.21 36.61 3.09
CA ILE A 613 -3.08 35.98 1.79
C ILE A 613 -3.56 37.01 0.75
N ASN A 614 -2.67 37.48 -0.12
CA ASN A 614 -2.98 38.41 -1.22
C ASN A 614 -1.90 38.32 -2.32
N SER A 615 -2.00 39.14 -3.36
CA SER A 615 -1.08 39.12 -4.52
C SER A 615 0.39 39.49 -4.22
N SER A 616 0.73 39.82 -2.97
CA SER A 616 2.11 40.07 -2.51
C SER A 616 2.63 39.00 -1.55
N SER A 617 1.84 37.95 -1.29
CA SER A 617 2.23 36.86 -0.42
C SER A 617 3.43 36.09 -0.97
N THR A 618 4.35 35.75 -0.07
CA THR A 618 5.43 34.78 -0.27
C THR A 618 5.15 33.50 0.53
N PHE A 619 5.92 32.43 0.26
CA PHE A 619 5.85 31.17 1.02
C PHE A 619 5.89 31.42 2.54
N LEU A 620 6.88 32.19 3.01
CA LEU A 620 7.06 32.54 4.41
C LEU A 620 5.98 33.48 4.95
N SER A 621 5.43 34.39 4.12
CA SER A 621 4.45 35.38 4.58
C SER A 621 3.13 34.78 5.04
N ILE A 622 2.75 33.61 4.47
CA ILE A 622 1.53 32.85 4.83
C ILE A 622 1.85 31.69 5.79
N ARG A 623 3.10 31.61 6.26
CA ARG A 623 3.61 30.60 7.21
C ARG A 623 4.49 31.28 8.25
N SER A 624 4.04 32.40 8.80
CA SER A 624 4.88 33.26 9.66
C SER A 624 5.34 32.57 10.94
N PHE A 625 4.67 31.47 11.34
CA PHE A 625 5.10 30.61 12.44
C PHE A 625 6.52 30.06 12.26
N TYR A 626 7.03 29.95 11.03
CA TYR A 626 8.41 29.54 10.77
C TYR A 626 9.44 30.46 11.42
N ARG A 627 9.12 31.74 11.60
CA ARG A 627 10.03 32.70 12.26
C ARG A 627 10.30 32.34 13.72
N ASN A 628 9.45 31.52 14.33
CA ASN A 628 9.61 31.03 15.70
C ASN A 628 10.35 29.69 15.77
N ASP A 629 10.66 29.06 14.62
CA ASP A 629 11.43 27.84 14.60
C ASP A 629 12.90 28.14 14.99
N PRO A 630 13.50 27.36 15.92
CA PRO A 630 14.87 27.60 16.38
C PRO A 630 15.92 27.53 15.26
N ASP A 631 15.67 26.76 14.20
CA ASP A 631 16.58 26.63 13.07
C ASP A 631 16.35 27.66 11.96
N PHE A 632 15.29 28.46 12.04
CA PHE A 632 14.98 29.48 11.01
C PHE A 632 16.08 30.54 10.88
N ALA A 633 16.86 30.80 11.93
CA ALA A 633 18.01 31.71 11.86
C ALA A 633 19.04 31.28 10.80
N LYS A 634 19.20 29.97 10.54
CA LYS A 634 20.06 29.44 9.48
C LYS A 634 19.53 29.83 8.10
N VAL A 635 18.23 29.66 7.89
CA VAL A 635 17.52 30.03 6.65
C VAL A 635 17.59 31.54 6.44
N GLN A 636 17.28 32.33 7.46
CA GLN A 636 17.34 33.79 7.38
C GLN A 636 18.75 34.30 7.03
N THR A 637 19.79 33.65 7.55
CA THR A 637 21.19 33.97 7.17
C THR A 637 21.43 33.68 5.69
N TYR A 638 20.92 32.57 5.17
CA TYR A 638 21.05 32.23 3.75
C TYR A 638 20.30 33.21 2.84
N LEU A 639 19.05 33.56 3.19
CA LEU A 639 18.25 34.56 2.48
C LEU A 639 18.93 35.95 2.44
N ASN A 640 19.72 36.27 3.47
CA ASN A 640 20.52 37.50 3.53
C ASN A 640 21.84 37.42 2.73
N GLY A 641 22.04 36.40 1.89
CA GLY A 641 23.25 36.19 1.08
C GLY A 641 24.36 35.41 1.77
N GLY A 642 24.05 34.73 2.89
CA GLY A 642 24.97 33.86 3.60
C GLY A 642 25.20 32.49 2.92
N ALA A 643 25.85 31.58 3.64
CA ALA A 643 26.09 30.22 3.16
C ALA A 643 24.80 29.38 3.12
N VAL A 644 24.75 28.39 2.22
CA VAL A 644 23.67 27.41 2.12
C VAL A 644 23.51 26.70 3.48
N PRO A 645 22.28 26.62 4.05
CA PRO A 645 22.08 26.04 5.36
C PRO A 645 22.22 24.51 5.29
N SER A 646 22.68 23.91 6.39
CA SER A 646 22.79 22.46 6.52
C SER A 646 21.97 21.96 7.70
N PHE A 647 21.35 20.80 7.51
CA PHE A 647 20.44 20.14 8.44
C PHE A 647 20.75 18.65 8.51
N THR A 648 20.53 18.05 9.68
CA THR A 648 20.61 16.60 9.88
C THR A 648 19.20 16.12 10.19
N TYR A 649 18.51 15.58 9.20
CA TYR A 649 17.09 15.22 9.31
C TYR A 649 16.87 13.77 9.73
N HIS A 650 15.87 13.58 10.58
CA HIS A 650 15.35 12.29 11.01
C HIS A 650 13.95 12.08 10.44
N ARG A 651 13.86 11.96 9.12
CA ARG A 651 12.61 11.64 8.42
C ARG A 651 12.11 10.27 8.88
N PHE A 652 10.86 10.17 9.33
CA PHE A 652 10.31 8.95 9.91
C PHE A 652 10.41 7.76 8.94
N TRP A 653 10.03 7.96 7.67
CA TRP A 653 10.11 6.93 6.63
C TRP A 653 11.54 6.42 6.43
N ALA A 654 12.52 7.33 6.42
CA ALA A 654 13.93 6.96 6.23
C ALA A 654 14.41 6.10 7.41
N GLN A 655 14.09 6.50 8.63
CA GLN A 655 14.50 5.75 9.82
C GLN A 655 13.83 4.38 9.89
N ALA A 656 12.56 4.28 9.47
CA ALA A 656 11.86 3.01 9.32
C ALA A 656 12.53 2.11 8.27
N ASP A 657 12.89 2.64 7.09
CA ASP A 657 13.60 1.90 6.05
C ASP A 657 14.97 1.40 6.53
N MET A 658 15.72 2.22 7.27
CA MET A 658 16.99 1.83 7.91
C MET A 658 16.79 0.61 8.82
N ALA A 659 15.80 0.67 9.71
CA ALA A 659 15.48 -0.43 10.60
C ALA A 659 15.12 -1.69 9.80
N MET A 660 14.22 -1.55 8.81
CA MET A 660 13.80 -2.67 7.97
C MET A 660 14.94 -3.25 7.14
N ALA A 661 15.93 -2.46 6.72
CA ALA A 661 17.11 -2.95 6.01
C ALA A 661 17.96 -3.88 6.89
N PHE A 662 18.18 -3.53 8.16
CA PHE A 662 18.84 -4.42 9.13
C PHE A 662 18.06 -5.73 9.30
N ALA A 663 16.75 -5.62 9.50
CA ALA A 663 15.89 -6.79 9.65
C ALA A 663 15.85 -7.67 8.38
N THR A 664 15.88 -7.06 7.19
CA THR A 664 15.90 -7.76 5.90
C THR A 664 17.19 -8.53 5.71
N TYR A 665 18.35 -7.94 6.03
CA TYR A 665 19.63 -8.65 5.97
C TYR A 665 19.65 -9.84 6.93
N SER A 666 19.19 -9.62 8.16
CA SER A 666 19.00 -10.68 9.17
C SER A 666 18.12 -11.82 8.64
N GLU A 667 16.95 -11.50 8.08
CA GLU A 667 16.00 -12.48 7.55
C GLU A 667 16.59 -13.33 6.42
N LEU A 668 17.27 -12.68 5.47
CA LEU A 668 17.69 -13.35 4.24
C LEU A 668 19.07 -14.02 4.37
N PHE A 669 19.93 -13.54 5.25
CA PHE A 669 21.36 -13.93 5.31
C PHE A 669 21.94 -14.13 6.71
N GLY A 670 21.20 -13.92 7.80
CA GLY A 670 21.67 -13.88 9.19
C GLY A 670 22.11 -15.21 9.84
N GLY A 671 22.40 -16.27 9.08
CA GLY A 671 22.99 -17.52 9.59
C GLY A 671 22.07 -18.42 10.44
N GLY A 672 20.83 -18.02 10.72
CA GLY A 672 19.82 -18.81 11.43
C GLY A 672 18.79 -19.46 10.50
N GLY A 673 19.23 -20.29 9.54
CA GLY A 673 18.34 -21.01 8.63
C GLY A 673 17.58 -20.08 7.67
N THR A 674 17.87 -20.18 6.37
CA THR A 674 17.00 -19.57 5.36
C THR A 674 15.58 -20.10 5.56
N ILE A 675 14.62 -19.21 5.85
CA ILE A 675 13.23 -19.53 5.56
C ILE A 675 13.19 -19.59 4.03
N SER A 676 13.37 -20.80 3.49
CA SER A 676 13.31 -21.07 2.06
C SER A 676 12.04 -20.43 1.49
N PRO A 677 12.05 -19.87 0.26
CA PRO A 677 10.86 -19.32 -0.37
C PRO A 677 9.88 -20.46 -0.67
N SER A 678 9.18 -20.92 0.36
CA SER A 678 7.89 -21.55 0.23
C SER A 678 6.87 -20.42 0.32
N ALA A 679 6.02 -20.33 -0.70
CA ALA A 679 4.72 -19.69 -0.55
C ALA A 679 4.05 -20.29 0.70
N PRO A 680 3.26 -19.53 1.47
CA PRO A 680 2.59 -20.08 2.65
C PRO A 680 1.86 -21.38 2.26
N ALA A 681 2.25 -22.49 2.88
CA ALA A 681 1.50 -23.73 2.82
C ALA A 681 0.09 -23.42 3.37
N SER A 682 -0.95 -23.87 2.67
CA SER A 682 -2.30 -23.86 3.24
C SER A 682 -2.26 -24.57 4.60
N ALA A 683 -2.56 -23.83 5.66
CA ALA A 683 -2.52 -24.36 7.01
C ALA A 683 -3.51 -25.52 7.15
N THR A 684 -2.97 -26.74 7.22
CA THR A 684 -3.60 -27.83 7.96
C THR A 684 -3.65 -27.43 9.43
N ALA A 685 -4.78 -26.90 9.88
CA ALA A 685 -5.10 -26.81 11.29
C ALA A 685 -5.69 -28.15 11.75
N SER A 686 -4.85 -28.94 12.43
CA SER A 686 -5.31 -29.97 13.35
C SER A 686 -5.87 -29.26 14.58
N ALA A 687 -7.19 -29.00 14.59
CA ALA A 687 -7.92 -28.60 15.78
C ALA A 687 -8.56 -29.85 16.38
N THR A 688 -7.92 -30.41 17.40
CA THR A 688 -8.58 -31.40 18.25
C THR A 688 -9.38 -30.66 19.32
N VAL A 689 -10.67 -30.44 19.07
CA VAL A 689 -11.68 -30.29 20.12
C VAL A 689 -12.70 -31.40 19.91
N ARG A 690 -12.67 -32.41 20.78
CA ARG A 690 -13.73 -33.43 20.86
C ARG A 690 -14.87 -32.90 21.76
N PRO A 691 -16.12 -33.38 21.62
CA PRO A 691 -17.27 -32.89 22.37
C PRO A 691 -17.48 -33.60 23.72
N SER A 692 -18.06 -32.83 24.66
CA SER A 692 -18.92 -33.14 25.83
C SER A 692 -19.24 -34.60 26.21
N SER A 693 -19.07 -34.96 27.50
CA SER A 693 -20.17 -35.34 28.45
C SER A 693 -19.66 -35.85 29.82
N SER A 694 -20.44 -35.58 30.89
CA SER A 694 -20.35 -36.09 32.30
C SER A 694 -20.39 -37.65 32.41
N PRO A 695 -20.28 -38.29 33.61
CA PRO A 695 -19.09 -38.58 34.42
C PRO A 695 -18.66 -40.08 34.48
N SER A 696 -17.38 -40.30 34.80
CA SER A 696 -16.70 -41.42 35.49
C SER A 696 -17.05 -42.91 35.18
N ARG A 697 -16.06 -43.65 34.65
CA ARG A 697 -15.47 -44.86 35.28
C ARG A 697 -14.24 -45.39 34.51
N THR A 698 -13.34 -46.00 35.29
CA THR A 698 -11.98 -46.52 35.04
C THR A 698 -11.86 -47.67 34.01
N VAL A 699 -10.70 -47.80 33.34
CA VAL A 699 -9.81 -49.02 33.19
C VAL A 699 -9.00 -49.04 31.84
N SER A 700 -7.66 -49.16 31.96
CA SER A 700 -6.55 -49.75 31.12
C SER A 700 -6.47 -49.74 29.56
N PRO A 701 -5.27 -49.91 28.94
CA PRO A 701 -4.92 -49.41 27.59
C PRO A 701 -4.83 -50.41 26.39
N SER A 702 -4.91 -49.86 25.16
CA SER A 702 -4.49 -50.33 23.80
C SER A 702 -5.19 -51.56 23.16
N PRO A 703 -5.22 -51.78 21.80
CA PRO A 703 -4.46 -51.13 20.70
C PRO A 703 -5.25 -50.69 19.42
N THR A 704 -4.52 -50.02 18.52
CA THR A 704 -4.84 -49.46 17.19
C THR A 704 -5.16 -50.51 16.10
N THR A 705 -6.03 -50.19 15.13
CA THR A 705 -6.08 -50.85 13.79
C THR A 705 -6.30 -49.83 12.65
N SER A 706 -5.63 -50.08 11.51
CA SER A 706 -5.63 -49.33 10.24
C SER A 706 -6.57 -50.01 9.20
N PRO A 707 -6.84 -49.42 8.01
CA PRO A 707 -8.13 -49.47 7.30
C PRO A 707 -8.34 -50.66 6.34
N THR A 708 -9.60 -50.95 6.00
CA THR A 708 -10.00 -51.89 4.94
C THR A 708 -10.35 -51.17 3.63
N GLY A 709 -9.78 -51.66 2.51
CA GLY A 709 -9.89 -51.10 1.17
C GLY A 709 -11.05 -51.65 0.32
N GLY A 710 -11.43 -50.88 -0.69
CA GLY A 710 -12.29 -51.30 -1.81
C GLY A 710 -11.45 -51.80 -3.00
N THR A 711 -11.96 -52.83 -3.67
CA THR A 711 -11.33 -53.68 -4.69
C THR A 711 -11.14 -53.04 -6.07
N GLY A 712 -9.94 -53.23 -6.65
CA GLY A 712 -9.79 -53.79 -8.01
C GLY A 712 -9.74 -52.83 -9.21
N GLY A 713 -8.69 -52.01 -9.31
CA GLY A 713 -8.31 -51.33 -10.55
C GLY A 713 -6.95 -50.64 -10.41
N ALA A 714 -6.18 -50.52 -11.50
CA ALA A 714 -4.97 -49.69 -11.53
C ALA A 714 -5.25 -48.21 -11.24
N VAL A 715 -6.53 -47.79 -11.20
CA VAL A 715 -6.96 -46.41 -10.95
C VAL A 715 -7.92 -46.38 -9.76
N THR A 716 -7.70 -45.47 -8.82
CA THR A 716 -8.57 -45.24 -7.65
C THR A 716 -9.10 -43.82 -7.65
N ALA A 717 -10.29 -43.59 -7.09
CA ALA A 717 -10.81 -42.25 -6.85
C ALA A 717 -11.21 -42.05 -5.39
N THR A 718 -10.93 -40.86 -4.84
CA THR A 718 -11.33 -40.47 -3.48
C THR A 718 -12.11 -39.17 -3.51
N PHE A 719 -13.23 -39.12 -2.77
CA PHE A 719 -14.06 -37.93 -2.61
C PHE A 719 -13.67 -37.14 -1.36
N HIS A 720 -13.63 -35.83 -1.48
CA HIS A 720 -13.47 -34.88 -0.40
C HIS A 720 -14.59 -33.83 -0.48
N ASN A 721 -15.26 -33.54 0.64
CA ASN A 721 -16.23 -32.44 0.72
C ASN A 721 -15.46 -31.18 1.16
N ASP A 722 -15.34 -30.20 0.27
CA ASP A 722 -14.53 -29.00 0.47
C ASP A 722 -15.26 -27.93 1.29
N SER A 723 -16.58 -27.82 1.08
CA SER A 723 -17.44 -26.90 1.81
C SER A 723 -18.89 -27.37 1.73
N ASP A 724 -19.61 -27.33 2.84
CA ASP A 724 -21.01 -27.70 2.94
C ASP A 724 -21.76 -26.62 3.70
N TRP A 725 -22.82 -26.06 3.11
CA TRP A 725 -23.64 -24.98 3.67
C TRP A 725 -25.08 -25.43 3.97
N GLY A 726 -25.31 -26.73 4.14
CA GLY A 726 -26.57 -27.30 4.68
C GLY A 726 -27.69 -27.50 3.65
N SER A 727 -27.60 -26.85 2.49
CA SER A 727 -28.49 -27.06 1.33
C SER A 727 -27.73 -27.37 0.04
N GLY A 728 -26.40 -27.25 0.08
CA GLY A 728 -25.50 -27.59 -1.00
C GLY A 728 -24.06 -27.69 -0.50
N PHE A 729 -23.19 -28.23 -1.34
CA PHE A 729 -21.79 -28.44 -1.04
C PHE A 729 -20.93 -28.38 -2.30
N THR A 730 -19.64 -28.15 -2.09
CA THR A 730 -18.60 -28.34 -3.10
C THR A 730 -17.81 -29.58 -2.77
N GLY A 731 -17.63 -30.47 -3.74
CA GLY A 731 -16.84 -31.68 -3.59
C GLY A 731 -15.73 -31.77 -4.61
N THR A 732 -14.56 -32.23 -4.17
CA THR A 732 -13.41 -32.55 -5.02
C THR A 732 -13.21 -34.07 -5.05
N VAL A 733 -13.00 -34.60 -6.25
CA VAL A 733 -12.63 -36.01 -6.47
C VAL A 733 -11.19 -36.06 -6.98
N THR A 734 -10.34 -36.82 -6.28
CA THR A 734 -8.98 -37.11 -6.72
C THR A 734 -8.95 -38.46 -7.42
N VAL A 735 -8.48 -38.50 -8.66
CA VAL A 735 -8.23 -39.72 -9.42
C VAL A 735 -6.73 -40.01 -9.41
N ARG A 736 -6.35 -41.22 -9.04
CA ARG A 736 -4.95 -41.66 -8.93
C ARG A 736 -4.69 -42.88 -9.78
N ASN A 737 -3.59 -42.87 -10.53
CA ASN A 737 -3.08 -44.04 -11.23
C ASN A 737 -2.07 -44.79 -10.34
N ASN A 738 -2.48 -45.93 -9.81
CA ASN A 738 -1.64 -46.87 -9.04
C ASN A 738 -1.03 -47.98 -9.92
N GLY A 739 -1.27 -47.96 -11.23
CA GLY A 739 -0.67 -48.89 -12.19
C GLY A 739 0.78 -48.56 -12.53
N THR A 740 1.39 -49.40 -13.36
CA THR A 740 2.78 -49.27 -13.82
C THR A 740 2.92 -48.59 -15.20
N ALA A 741 1.81 -48.30 -15.88
CA ALA A 741 1.77 -47.59 -17.16
C ALA A 741 0.90 -46.32 -17.06
N ALA A 742 1.19 -45.32 -17.90
CA ALA A 742 0.37 -44.12 -17.97
C ALA A 742 -1.01 -44.45 -18.56
N ILE A 743 -2.07 -43.90 -17.96
CA ILE A 743 -3.43 -43.90 -18.54
C ILE A 743 -3.63 -42.61 -19.34
N HIS A 744 -4.46 -42.65 -20.38
CA HIS A 744 -4.76 -41.52 -21.25
C HIS A 744 -6.20 -41.04 -21.14
N SER A 745 -7.06 -41.83 -20.50
CA SER A 745 -8.40 -41.43 -20.08
C SER A 745 -8.77 -42.03 -18.73
N TRP A 746 -9.72 -41.41 -18.05
CA TRP A 746 -10.27 -41.93 -16.80
C TRP A 746 -11.78 -41.73 -16.70
N ARG A 747 -12.42 -42.63 -15.96
CA ARG A 747 -13.85 -42.62 -15.65
C ARG A 747 -14.06 -42.92 -14.18
N VAL A 748 -14.81 -42.05 -13.49
CA VAL A 748 -15.27 -42.24 -12.10
C VAL A 748 -16.78 -42.37 -12.08
N THR A 749 -17.28 -43.32 -11.31
CA THR A 749 -18.72 -43.55 -11.12
C THR A 749 -19.07 -43.69 -9.65
N TRP A 750 -20.24 -43.21 -9.26
CA TRP A 750 -20.80 -43.43 -7.93
C TRP A 750 -22.31 -43.31 -7.94
N THR A 751 -22.93 -43.73 -6.84
CA THR A 751 -24.36 -43.53 -6.60
C THR A 751 -24.54 -42.77 -5.29
N TRP A 752 -25.34 -41.71 -5.31
CA TRP A 752 -25.68 -40.95 -4.11
C TRP A 752 -26.51 -41.78 -3.14
N GLY A 753 -26.14 -41.78 -1.86
CA GLY A 753 -26.92 -42.42 -0.80
C GLY A 753 -28.22 -41.67 -0.49
N GLY A 754 -28.25 -40.34 -0.71
CA GLY A 754 -29.38 -39.47 -0.44
C GLY A 754 -30.01 -38.89 -1.71
N ASN A 755 -30.39 -37.61 -1.64
CA ASN A 755 -31.00 -36.85 -2.72
C ASN A 755 -30.06 -35.80 -3.34
N GLN A 756 -28.75 -35.99 -3.21
CA GLN A 756 -27.75 -35.08 -3.78
C GLN A 756 -27.95 -34.95 -5.30
N GLN A 757 -27.81 -33.73 -5.83
CA GLN A 757 -27.89 -33.42 -7.26
C GLN A 757 -26.78 -32.44 -7.65
N ILE A 758 -25.95 -32.80 -8.62
CA ILE A 758 -24.86 -31.93 -9.11
C ILE A 758 -25.45 -30.80 -9.94
N THR A 759 -25.07 -29.55 -9.62
CA THR A 759 -25.52 -28.33 -10.29
C THR A 759 -24.46 -27.71 -11.18
N ASN A 760 -23.18 -27.90 -10.86
CA ASN A 760 -22.06 -27.44 -11.68
C ASN A 760 -20.84 -28.36 -11.51
N SER A 761 -19.96 -28.43 -12.50
CA SER A 761 -18.71 -29.21 -12.43
C SER A 761 -17.59 -28.56 -13.23
N TRP A 762 -16.35 -28.77 -12.78
CA TRP A 762 -15.14 -28.31 -13.48
C TRP A 762 -14.08 -29.41 -13.54
N ASN A 763 -13.19 -29.32 -14.52
CA ASN A 763 -12.15 -30.32 -14.81
C ASN A 763 -12.68 -31.75 -15.10
N ALA A 764 -13.97 -31.91 -15.38
CA ALA A 764 -14.59 -33.18 -15.80
C ALA A 764 -15.85 -32.92 -16.62
N THR A 765 -16.22 -33.89 -17.46
CA THR A 765 -17.59 -33.98 -18.02
C THR A 765 -18.40 -34.90 -17.12
N VAL A 766 -19.47 -34.37 -16.51
CA VAL A 766 -20.30 -35.10 -15.54
C VAL A 766 -21.70 -35.33 -16.10
N THR A 767 -22.18 -36.57 -16.00
CA THR A 767 -23.55 -36.96 -16.35
C THR A 767 -24.22 -37.63 -15.16
N SER A 768 -25.48 -37.28 -14.91
CA SER A 768 -26.27 -37.79 -13.79
C SER A 768 -27.55 -38.44 -14.31
N SER A 769 -27.88 -39.64 -13.82
CA SER A 769 -29.14 -40.34 -14.12
C SER A 769 -29.73 -40.86 -12.80
N GLY A 770 -30.78 -40.21 -12.33
CA GLY A 770 -31.32 -40.44 -10.99
C GLY A 770 -30.26 -40.15 -9.91
N ARG A 771 -29.87 -41.16 -9.14
CA ARG A 771 -28.81 -41.05 -8.12
C ARG A 771 -27.43 -41.44 -8.64
N GLY A 772 -27.34 -42.02 -9.83
CA GLY A 772 -26.07 -42.44 -10.42
C GLY A 772 -25.35 -41.28 -11.10
N VAL A 773 -24.05 -41.15 -10.87
CA VAL A 773 -23.19 -40.14 -11.49
C VAL A 773 -22.04 -40.83 -12.21
N THR A 774 -21.74 -40.37 -13.43
CA THR A 774 -20.53 -40.71 -14.17
C THR A 774 -19.76 -39.44 -14.52
N ALA A 775 -18.47 -39.39 -14.15
CA ALA A 775 -17.53 -38.34 -14.50
C ALA A 775 -16.42 -38.90 -15.39
N THR A 776 -16.07 -38.20 -16.47
CA THR A 776 -14.93 -38.50 -17.35
C THR A 776 -14.01 -37.29 -17.50
N ASN A 777 -12.76 -37.53 -17.90
CA ASN A 777 -11.77 -36.48 -18.06
C ASN A 777 -12.19 -35.35 -19.01
N ALA A 778 -11.72 -34.14 -18.72
CA ALA A 778 -11.67 -33.06 -19.69
C ALA A 778 -10.56 -33.32 -20.73
N SER A 779 -10.54 -32.55 -21.82
CA SER A 779 -9.59 -32.74 -22.92
C SER A 779 -8.12 -32.61 -22.51
N TYR A 780 -7.82 -31.91 -21.42
CA TYR A 780 -6.45 -31.61 -20.99
C TYR A 780 -5.96 -32.43 -19.78
N ASN A 781 -6.82 -33.20 -19.10
CA ASN A 781 -6.46 -33.89 -17.86
C ASN A 781 -6.72 -35.41 -17.88
N GLY A 782 -6.81 -36.02 -19.07
CA GLY A 782 -6.97 -37.46 -19.23
C GLY A 782 -5.70 -38.27 -18.95
N THR A 783 -4.52 -37.69 -19.23
CA THR A 783 -3.24 -38.41 -19.07
C THR A 783 -2.74 -38.36 -17.62
N ILE A 784 -2.58 -39.52 -16.99
CA ILE A 784 -2.03 -39.64 -15.62
C ILE A 784 -0.89 -40.67 -15.63
N ALA A 785 0.33 -40.21 -15.37
CA ALA A 785 1.52 -41.07 -15.25
C ALA A 785 1.40 -42.05 -14.06
N PRO A 786 2.16 -43.16 -14.04
CA PRO A 786 2.24 -44.05 -12.88
C PRO A 786 2.52 -43.27 -11.58
N GLY A 787 1.69 -43.49 -10.55
CA GLY A 787 1.78 -42.81 -9.26
C GLY A 787 1.20 -41.39 -9.22
N GLY A 788 0.85 -40.80 -10.38
CA GLY A 788 0.30 -39.46 -10.52
C GLY A 788 -1.18 -39.36 -10.14
N THR A 789 -1.64 -38.12 -9.99
CA THR A 789 -3.04 -37.78 -9.67
C THR A 789 -3.57 -36.65 -10.56
N THR A 790 -4.89 -36.60 -10.71
CA THR A 790 -5.61 -35.41 -11.17
C THR A 790 -6.83 -35.20 -10.29
N THR A 791 -7.41 -34.02 -10.33
CA THR A 791 -8.61 -33.68 -9.56
C THR A 791 -9.67 -33.05 -10.44
N PHE A 792 -10.93 -33.33 -10.11
CA PHE A 792 -12.06 -32.58 -10.61
C PHE A 792 -12.98 -32.20 -9.47
N GLY A 793 -13.76 -31.15 -9.65
CA GLY A 793 -14.67 -30.67 -8.63
C GLY A 793 -16.08 -30.47 -9.16
N PHE A 794 -17.04 -30.45 -8.24
CA PHE A 794 -18.42 -30.16 -8.54
C PHE A 794 -19.11 -29.46 -7.39
N GLN A 795 -20.16 -28.71 -7.71
CA GLN A 795 -21.14 -28.22 -6.76
C GLN A 795 -22.38 -29.12 -6.83
N ALA A 796 -22.96 -29.45 -5.68
CA ALA A 796 -24.20 -30.21 -5.60
C ALA A 796 -25.15 -29.64 -4.54
N THR A 797 -26.44 -29.86 -4.72
CA THR A 797 -27.51 -29.54 -3.76
C THR A 797 -27.98 -30.80 -3.06
N TYR A 798 -28.51 -30.68 -1.85
CA TYR A 798 -29.12 -31.80 -1.12
C TYR A 798 -30.05 -31.26 -0.02
N SER A 799 -30.81 -32.16 0.63
CA SER A 799 -31.51 -31.84 1.88
C SER A 799 -31.33 -32.95 2.90
N GLY A 800 -31.29 -32.62 4.20
CA GLY A 800 -31.15 -33.61 5.26
C GLY A 800 -29.70 -34.04 5.47
N THR A 801 -29.35 -35.29 5.20
CA THR A 801 -28.01 -35.83 5.46
C THR A 801 -27.17 -35.94 4.18
N ASN A 802 -25.97 -35.37 4.20
CA ASN A 802 -25.02 -35.46 3.09
C ASN A 802 -23.99 -36.58 3.30
N THR A 803 -24.36 -37.83 3.05
CA THR A 803 -23.43 -38.96 3.18
C THR A 803 -22.42 -39.00 2.02
N PRO A 804 -21.10 -39.04 2.29
CA PRO A 804 -20.08 -39.18 1.25
C PRO A 804 -20.29 -40.43 0.38
N PRO A 805 -20.13 -40.34 -0.95
CA PRO A 805 -20.33 -41.47 -1.83
C PRO A 805 -19.11 -42.40 -1.84
N THR A 806 -19.33 -43.69 -2.07
CA THR A 806 -18.25 -44.62 -2.45
C THR A 806 -18.02 -44.53 -3.95
N LEU A 807 -16.78 -44.22 -4.34
CA LEU A 807 -16.40 -44.04 -5.74
C LEU A 807 -15.81 -45.33 -6.33
N SER A 808 -16.06 -45.57 -7.62
CA SER A 808 -15.37 -46.58 -8.44
C SER A 808 -14.70 -45.89 -9.63
N ALA A 809 -13.44 -46.24 -9.93
CA ALA A 809 -12.66 -45.61 -10.98
C ALA A 809 -12.03 -46.63 -11.95
N SER A 810 -11.84 -46.21 -13.21
CA SER A 810 -11.16 -46.97 -14.26
C SER A 810 -10.40 -46.01 -15.18
N GLY A 811 -9.36 -46.51 -15.87
CA GLY A 811 -8.61 -45.75 -16.86
C GLY A 811 -7.97 -46.67 -17.89
N SER A 812 -7.69 -46.12 -19.08
CA SER A 812 -7.12 -46.83 -20.24
C SER A 812 -5.99 -46.04 -20.89
#